data_AF-A0AAE9AWR2-F1
#
_entry.id   AF-A0AAE9AWR2-F1
#
_cell.length_a   1.000
_cell.length_b   1.000
_cell.length_c   1.000
_cell.angle_alpha   90.00
_cell.angle_beta   90.00
_cell.angle_gamma   90.00
#
_symmetry.space_group_name_H-M   'P 1'
#
loop_
_entity.id
_entity.type
_entity.pdbx_description
1 polymer ?
#
loop_
_entity_poly.entity_id
_entity_poly.type
_entity_poly.pdbx_seq_one_letter_code
_entity_poly.pdbx_strand_id
1 'polypeptide(L)'
;MPRRDITGNRVGITPRHTVRMPAQKTIPPLIHQTWKDADLPPAWQDWAESWRLHHPDWGYRLWTDADNRAFLQEHYPWFLPVYDGYPEAIMRADAIRYFLLDHFGGVYVDLDFECLRPIDAILDGRELVLGCEPEAHTRLLLARQRGFTRIVGNAFIASRPGHPFWAHAHRHLVGAHKQPGALDATGPFFLTRAIDSAPERDTITVVGAEALYPEVSPYATELFGPQEADYDRAYAVHHWSGSWARDTSSPPRGSAGRRFPFWASQELQPVADGMLSLEAQRRRWASGAPMPAVSCLMVTKDRSATARRAISCFRAQTYPNLELVVLEDGTDDGLERHIRYLADPRIRHHRLPPEGRTLGELRNEAVDRATGPYVCQWDDDDLYDPERVETQMAAILALGADACFLARERLWWPARRKLAISCARLWEGSMVCAKDRLPRYPAERRGEDTPVAEEVVRSCRAVSVDAPELYTYVCHGNNTFDESHFAEHFDVATQIWAEPGAYAERLLAMATRLPLAPGDIAHAETEAETAATADAGAGAGAGAARASERRPHTVPEPAPAPASERPSLLVLTPLKDAATFLPAYLDRLHGLDYPREAMSLGLLEGDSKDSTREMLQQALPGLEAEFRRVTLVHRDFGLQLAGPRWAPGLQRRRRSVLAKVRNHLLARALVDEEWVLWLDADVTDYPSDLVQRLLGAGKDIVVPHCVTAPGGPTYDLNTFVLKPGAGTLNWNQWLRDGILQPPRGFGRTYLDELRGRGLLRVDSVGGTALLVRADLHRDGLNFPAFPYRQLIETEGLAAMALDMGIACWALPDVEVVHPHHAAPVPEYVDTTTTAARAATAVTTTVTHKE
;
A
#
# COMPACT_ATOMS: atom_id res chain seq x y z
N MET A 1 17.42 -47.53 -29.06
CA MET A 1 17.12 -48.99 -29.11
C MET A 1 16.43 -49.40 -27.82
N PRO A 2 15.24 -50.01 -27.83
CA PRO A 2 14.60 -50.50 -26.62
C PRO A 2 14.94 -51.99 -26.39
N ARG A 3 15.27 -52.37 -25.15
CA ARG A 3 15.48 -53.78 -24.76
C ARG A 3 14.14 -54.45 -24.49
N ARG A 4 13.92 -55.62 -25.11
CA ARG A 4 12.80 -56.54 -24.90
C ARG A 4 13.19 -57.63 -23.91
N ASP A 5 12.24 -58.17 -23.16
CA ASP A 5 12.40 -59.37 -22.33
C ASP A 5 11.68 -60.60 -22.94
N ILE A 6 12.09 -61.80 -22.50
CA ILE A 6 12.26 -63.04 -23.28
C ILE A 6 11.01 -63.95 -23.35
N THR A 7 9.83 -63.52 -22.90
CA THR A 7 8.62 -64.37 -22.95
C THR A 7 7.42 -63.81 -23.73
N GLY A 8 7.57 -62.68 -24.43
CA GLY A 8 6.62 -62.28 -25.48
C GLY A 8 5.15 -62.04 -25.05
N ASN A 9 4.83 -62.02 -23.76
CA ASN A 9 3.48 -61.70 -23.28
C ASN A 9 3.38 -60.24 -22.84
N ARG A 10 2.44 -59.50 -23.45
CA ARG A 10 1.94 -58.22 -22.93
C ARG A 10 1.36 -58.48 -21.54
N VAL A 11 2.03 -58.02 -20.48
CA VAL A 11 1.39 -57.85 -19.18
C VAL A 11 0.52 -56.60 -19.29
N GLY A 12 -0.73 -56.80 -19.70
CA GLY A 12 -1.77 -55.80 -19.50
C GLY A 12 -2.00 -55.67 -18.00
N ILE A 13 -1.71 -54.49 -17.45
CA ILE A 13 -2.17 -54.11 -16.12
C ILE A 13 -3.69 -53.89 -16.25
N THR A 14 -4.48 -54.91 -15.98
CA THR A 14 -5.91 -54.74 -15.73
C THR A 14 -6.09 -54.14 -14.34
N PRO A 15 -6.79 -52.99 -14.17
CA PRO A 15 -7.15 -52.50 -12.85
C PRO A 15 -8.13 -53.51 -12.23
N ARG A 16 -7.84 -54.00 -11.02
CA ARG A 16 -8.84 -54.70 -10.21
C ARG A 16 -10.00 -53.74 -10.00
N HIS A 17 -11.19 -54.15 -10.44
CA HIS A 17 -12.43 -53.40 -10.31
C HIS A 17 -12.65 -53.02 -8.84
N THR A 18 -12.70 -51.71 -8.58
CA THR A 18 -13.31 -51.17 -7.38
C THR A 18 -14.74 -51.66 -7.30
N VAL A 19 -15.09 -52.37 -6.23
CA VAL A 19 -16.49 -52.73 -5.95
C VAL A 19 -17.21 -51.43 -5.59
N ARG A 20 -17.82 -50.77 -6.58
CA ARG A 20 -18.72 -49.63 -6.37
C ARG A 20 -20.04 -50.15 -5.81
N MET A 21 -20.66 -49.39 -4.90
CA MET A 21 -22.04 -49.63 -4.49
C MET A 21 -22.96 -49.69 -5.73
N PRO A 22 -24.00 -50.55 -5.73
CA PRO A 22 -24.89 -50.68 -6.87
C PRO A 22 -25.51 -49.33 -7.25
N ALA A 23 -25.59 -49.04 -8.55
CA ALA A 23 -26.07 -47.76 -9.08
C ALA A 23 -27.50 -47.47 -8.63
N GLN A 24 -27.64 -46.63 -7.59
CA GLN A 24 -28.92 -46.00 -7.25
C GLN A 24 -29.15 -44.81 -8.18
N LYS A 25 -30.40 -44.57 -8.57
CA LYS A 25 -30.77 -43.43 -9.42
C LYS A 25 -31.03 -42.13 -8.65
N THR A 26 -31.05 -42.21 -7.33
CA THR A 26 -31.40 -41.09 -6.43
C THR A 26 -30.24 -40.79 -5.49
N ILE A 27 -30.20 -39.57 -4.97
CA ILE A 27 -29.23 -39.15 -3.95
C ILE A 27 -29.60 -39.83 -2.61
N PRO A 28 -28.70 -40.64 -2.01
CA PRO A 28 -28.94 -41.27 -0.71
C PRO A 28 -29.13 -40.26 0.43
N PRO A 29 -29.93 -40.57 1.47
CA PRO A 29 -30.06 -39.74 2.67
C PRO A 29 -28.85 -39.91 3.60
N LEU A 30 -27.69 -39.42 3.17
CA LEU A 30 -26.40 -39.56 3.85
C LEU A 30 -25.62 -38.24 3.76
N ILE A 31 -25.16 -37.74 4.90
CA ILE A 31 -24.39 -36.50 5.01
C ILE A 31 -22.93 -36.83 5.32
N HIS A 32 -22.02 -36.19 4.59
CA HIS A 32 -20.58 -36.28 4.73
C HIS A 32 -19.99 -34.92 5.09
N GLN A 33 -19.16 -34.90 6.12
CA GLN A 33 -18.29 -33.76 6.44
C GLN A 33 -16.88 -34.29 6.70
N THR A 34 -15.85 -33.47 6.49
CA THR A 34 -14.46 -33.86 6.76
C THR A 34 -13.81 -32.93 7.77
N TRP A 35 -12.93 -33.49 8.60
CA TRP A 35 -12.07 -32.72 9.50
C TRP A 35 -10.73 -33.43 9.69
N LYS A 36 -9.75 -32.74 10.28
CA LYS A 36 -8.45 -33.33 10.62
C LYS A 36 -8.58 -34.54 11.55
N ASP A 37 -9.47 -34.46 12.54
CA ASP A 37 -9.66 -35.43 13.63
C ASP A 37 -11.11 -35.39 14.13
N ALA A 38 -11.42 -36.10 15.22
CA ALA A 38 -12.77 -36.14 15.80
C ALA A 38 -13.12 -34.87 16.62
N ASP A 39 -12.15 -34.00 16.90
CA ASP A 39 -12.30 -32.85 17.79
C ASP A 39 -12.64 -31.58 16.99
N LEU A 40 -13.94 -31.39 16.76
CA LEU A 40 -14.47 -30.22 16.06
C LEU A 40 -14.41 -28.95 16.94
N PRO A 41 -14.07 -27.78 16.37
CA PRO A 41 -14.23 -26.49 17.06
C PRO A 41 -15.68 -26.26 17.50
N PRO A 42 -15.94 -25.71 18.71
CA PRO A 42 -17.31 -25.55 19.22
C PRO A 42 -18.26 -24.80 18.28
N ALA A 43 -17.80 -23.70 17.66
CA ALA A 43 -18.62 -22.92 16.72
C ALA A 43 -19.05 -23.72 15.48
N TRP A 44 -18.26 -24.70 15.06
CA TRP A 44 -18.56 -25.52 13.89
C TRP A 44 -19.29 -26.81 14.25
N GLN A 45 -19.28 -27.21 15.52
CA GLN A 45 -20.17 -28.25 16.03
C GLN A 45 -21.63 -27.81 15.88
N ASP A 46 -21.94 -26.56 16.22
CA ASP A 46 -23.31 -26.04 16.11
C ASP A 46 -23.81 -26.06 14.65
N TRP A 47 -22.97 -25.63 13.69
CA TRP A 47 -23.29 -25.69 12.26
C TRP A 47 -23.38 -27.13 11.74
N ALA A 48 -22.47 -28.02 12.12
CA ALA A 48 -22.55 -29.44 11.78
C ALA A 48 -23.82 -30.11 12.34
N GLU A 49 -24.20 -29.80 13.59
CA GLU A 49 -25.42 -30.32 14.22
C GLU A 49 -26.69 -29.79 13.57
N SER A 50 -26.69 -28.57 13.01
CA SER A 50 -27.85 -28.04 12.26
C SER A 50 -28.28 -28.98 11.12
N TRP A 51 -27.33 -29.61 10.43
CA TRP A 51 -27.62 -30.58 9.38
C TRP A 51 -28.32 -31.83 9.90
N ARG A 52 -27.93 -32.30 11.08
CA ARG A 52 -28.53 -33.47 11.75
C ARG A 52 -29.91 -33.13 12.30
N LEU A 53 -30.08 -31.92 12.83
CA LEU A 53 -31.35 -31.43 13.34
C LEU A 53 -32.42 -31.35 12.25
N HIS A 54 -32.05 -30.83 11.07
CA HIS A 54 -32.96 -30.71 9.93
C HIS A 54 -33.15 -32.02 9.16
N HIS A 55 -32.32 -33.04 9.40
CA HIS A 55 -32.38 -34.34 8.72
C HIS A 55 -32.20 -35.51 9.72
N PRO A 56 -33.09 -35.67 10.71
CA PRO A 56 -32.90 -36.63 11.82
C PRO A 56 -32.87 -38.10 11.36
N ASP A 57 -33.50 -38.40 10.23
CA ASP A 57 -33.57 -39.77 9.68
C ASP A 57 -32.43 -40.08 8.69
N TRP A 58 -31.51 -39.12 8.46
CA TRP A 58 -30.40 -39.29 7.52
C TRP A 58 -29.17 -39.86 8.22
N GLY A 59 -28.40 -40.66 7.49
CA GLY A 59 -27.07 -41.06 7.95
C GLY A 59 -26.13 -39.85 8.03
N TYR A 60 -25.23 -39.84 8.99
CA TYR A 60 -24.20 -38.80 9.13
C TYR A 60 -22.83 -39.44 9.33
N ARG A 61 -21.82 -38.94 8.62
CA ARG A 61 -20.43 -39.38 8.78
C ARG A 61 -19.45 -38.22 8.71
N LEU A 62 -18.75 -38.00 9.82
CA LEU A 62 -17.53 -37.20 9.88
C LEU A 62 -16.34 -38.08 9.49
N TRP A 63 -15.53 -37.61 8.54
CA TRP A 63 -14.34 -38.30 8.08
C TRP A 63 -13.08 -37.57 8.53
N THR A 64 -12.21 -38.26 9.28
CA THR A 64 -10.90 -37.71 9.66
C THR A 64 -9.90 -37.79 8.52
N ASP A 65 -8.78 -37.06 8.59
CA ASP A 65 -7.69 -37.19 7.61
C ASP A 65 -7.16 -38.63 7.51
N ALA A 66 -7.14 -39.35 8.63
CA ALA A 66 -6.76 -40.76 8.67
C ALA A 66 -7.80 -41.64 7.95
N ASP A 67 -9.09 -41.41 8.19
CA ASP A 67 -10.18 -42.14 7.50
C ASP A 67 -10.16 -41.87 5.99
N ASN A 68 -9.97 -40.61 5.60
CA ASN A 68 -9.90 -40.17 4.21
C ASN A 68 -8.78 -40.89 3.45
N ARG A 69 -7.57 -40.91 4.03
CA ARG A 69 -6.43 -41.58 3.42
C ARG A 69 -6.61 -43.10 3.39
N ALA A 70 -7.13 -43.71 4.45
CA ALA A 70 -7.41 -45.15 4.51
C ALA A 70 -8.45 -45.57 3.45
N PHE A 71 -9.51 -44.77 3.29
CA PHE A 71 -10.54 -44.96 2.28
C PHE A 71 -9.96 -44.92 0.86
N LEU A 72 -9.10 -43.93 0.55
CA LEU A 72 -8.43 -43.87 -0.76
C LEU A 72 -7.48 -45.04 -0.95
N GLN A 73 -6.76 -45.46 0.08
CA GLN A 73 -5.86 -46.62 -0.01
C GLN A 73 -6.63 -47.92 -0.30
N GLU A 74 -7.81 -48.08 0.28
CA GLU A 74 -8.66 -49.26 0.07
C GLU A 74 -9.36 -49.26 -1.29
N HIS A 75 -9.97 -48.13 -1.66
CA HIS A 75 -10.87 -48.06 -2.82
C HIS A 75 -10.27 -47.33 -4.04
N TYR A 76 -9.36 -46.40 -3.86
CA TYR A 76 -8.78 -45.62 -4.97
C TYR A 76 -7.24 -45.57 -4.93
N PRO A 77 -6.54 -46.71 -4.77
CA PRO A 77 -5.10 -46.74 -4.51
C PRO A 77 -4.27 -46.11 -5.64
N TRP A 78 -4.83 -46.05 -6.86
CA TRP A 78 -4.20 -45.40 -8.01
C TRP A 78 -4.08 -43.89 -7.86
N PHE A 79 -4.94 -43.24 -7.06
CA PHE A 79 -4.92 -41.80 -6.82
C PHE A 79 -4.07 -41.42 -5.61
N LEU A 80 -3.78 -42.37 -4.72
CA LEU A 80 -3.05 -42.12 -3.48
C LEU A 80 -1.72 -41.38 -3.66
N PRO A 81 -0.88 -41.66 -4.69
CA PRO A 81 0.34 -40.88 -4.91
C PRO A 81 0.10 -39.40 -5.24
N VAL A 82 -1.00 -39.10 -5.93
CA VAL A 82 -1.40 -37.71 -6.23
C VAL A 82 -1.93 -37.06 -4.96
N TYR A 83 -2.77 -37.77 -4.20
CA TYR A 83 -3.34 -37.30 -2.95
C TYR A 83 -2.29 -36.98 -1.89
N ASP A 84 -1.36 -37.90 -1.66
CA ASP A 84 -0.24 -37.73 -0.72
C ASP A 84 0.74 -36.65 -1.22
N GLY A 85 0.80 -36.42 -2.53
CA GLY A 85 1.66 -35.43 -3.17
C GLY A 85 1.15 -33.99 -3.13
N TYR A 86 -0.08 -33.75 -2.67
CA TYR A 86 -0.60 -32.38 -2.55
C TYR A 86 0.18 -31.57 -1.49
N PRO A 87 0.63 -30.34 -1.80
CA PRO A 87 1.40 -29.54 -0.84
C PRO A 87 0.54 -29.02 0.32
N GLU A 88 -0.75 -28.78 0.10
CA GLU A 88 -1.64 -28.15 1.07
C GLU A 88 -2.71 -29.15 1.57
N ALA A 89 -3.04 -29.10 2.86
CA ALA A 89 -4.07 -29.97 3.45
C ALA A 89 -5.47 -29.72 2.86
N ILE A 90 -5.79 -28.48 2.52
CA ILE A 90 -7.06 -28.14 1.88
C ILE A 90 -7.23 -28.82 0.53
N MET A 91 -6.15 -29.02 -0.23
CA MET A 91 -6.25 -29.75 -1.51
C MET A 91 -6.67 -31.20 -1.31
N ARG A 92 -6.24 -31.82 -0.20
CA ARG A 92 -6.68 -33.17 0.18
C ARG A 92 -8.15 -33.19 0.61
N ALA A 93 -8.60 -32.20 1.38
CA ALA A 93 -10.01 -32.06 1.77
C ALA A 93 -10.94 -31.80 0.56
N ASP A 94 -10.47 -30.98 -0.39
CA ASP A 94 -11.16 -30.72 -1.65
C ASP A 94 -11.18 -31.92 -2.58
N ALA A 95 -10.11 -32.70 -2.65
CA ALA A 95 -10.08 -33.90 -3.48
C ALA A 95 -10.96 -35.02 -2.91
N ILE A 96 -10.90 -35.27 -1.60
CA ILE A 96 -11.56 -36.44 -1.00
C ILE A 96 -13.08 -36.41 -1.15
N ARG A 97 -13.71 -35.23 -1.06
CA ARG A 97 -15.17 -35.09 -1.19
C ARG A 97 -15.71 -35.63 -2.52
N TYR A 98 -14.93 -35.53 -3.60
CA TYR A 98 -15.30 -36.10 -4.90
C TYR A 98 -15.34 -37.63 -4.90
N PHE A 99 -14.39 -38.27 -4.21
CA PHE A 99 -14.34 -39.73 -4.11
C PHE A 99 -15.38 -40.28 -3.14
N LEU A 100 -15.67 -39.57 -2.04
CA LEU A 100 -16.76 -39.94 -1.13
C LEU A 100 -18.10 -39.96 -1.85
N LEU A 101 -18.39 -38.92 -2.64
CA LEU A 101 -19.62 -38.81 -3.42
C LEU A 101 -19.69 -39.80 -4.60
N ASP A 102 -18.57 -40.10 -5.26
CA ASP A 102 -18.53 -41.17 -6.27
C ASP A 102 -18.84 -42.54 -5.66
N HIS A 103 -18.37 -42.81 -4.45
CA HIS A 103 -18.47 -44.12 -3.82
C HIS A 103 -19.79 -44.35 -3.08
N PHE A 104 -20.14 -43.44 -2.16
CA PHE A 104 -21.31 -43.55 -1.30
C PHE A 104 -22.51 -42.77 -1.82
N GLY A 105 -22.28 -41.73 -2.63
CA GLY A 105 -23.29 -40.72 -2.90
C GLY A 105 -23.58 -39.88 -1.66
N GLY A 106 -24.77 -39.30 -1.61
CA GLY A 106 -25.24 -38.47 -0.49
C GLY A 106 -24.93 -37.00 -0.70
N VAL A 107 -24.79 -36.27 0.39
CA VAL A 107 -24.53 -34.84 0.46
C VAL A 107 -23.20 -34.64 1.17
N TYR A 108 -22.23 -34.06 0.47
CA TYR A 108 -21.05 -33.50 1.11
C TYR A 108 -21.31 -32.03 1.42
N VAL A 109 -20.96 -31.62 2.63
CA VAL A 109 -21.00 -30.22 3.04
C VAL A 109 -19.82 -29.87 3.94
N ASP A 110 -19.24 -28.67 3.79
CA ASP A 110 -18.19 -28.19 4.67
C ASP A 110 -18.72 -27.91 6.10
N LEU A 111 -17.82 -27.79 7.07
CA LEU A 111 -18.17 -27.62 8.49
C LEU A 111 -18.68 -26.20 8.82
N ASP A 112 -18.34 -25.21 7.99
CA ASP A 112 -18.78 -23.82 8.07
C ASP A 112 -20.01 -23.53 7.22
N PHE A 113 -20.83 -24.55 7.01
CA PHE A 113 -22.11 -24.47 6.34
C PHE A 113 -23.23 -24.73 7.34
N GLU A 114 -24.10 -23.76 7.53
CA GLU A 114 -25.26 -23.87 8.41
C GLU A 114 -26.50 -24.26 7.62
N CYS A 115 -27.21 -25.30 8.06
CA CYS A 115 -28.48 -25.71 7.49
C CYS A 115 -29.62 -24.92 8.14
N LEU A 116 -30.43 -24.24 7.34
CA LEU A 116 -31.57 -23.45 7.81
C LEU A 116 -32.90 -24.21 7.74
N ARG A 117 -33.00 -25.17 6.81
CA ARG A 117 -34.21 -26.00 6.59
C ARG A 117 -33.91 -27.27 5.79
N PRO A 118 -34.81 -28.28 5.80
CA PRO A 118 -34.61 -29.51 5.04
C PRO A 118 -34.39 -29.27 3.55
N ILE A 119 -33.41 -29.96 2.95
CA ILE A 119 -33.00 -29.78 1.55
C ILE A 119 -33.70 -30.72 0.56
N ASP A 120 -34.64 -31.55 1.02
CA ASP A 120 -35.35 -32.54 0.19
C ASP A 120 -35.90 -31.93 -1.11
N ALA A 121 -36.46 -30.72 -1.03
CA ALA A 121 -37.03 -30.01 -2.17
C ALA A 121 -36.01 -29.65 -3.26
N ILE A 122 -34.74 -29.42 -2.91
CA ILE A 122 -33.68 -29.13 -3.89
C ILE A 122 -32.96 -30.39 -4.39
N LEU A 123 -33.27 -31.56 -3.82
CA LEU A 123 -32.70 -32.86 -4.22
C LEU A 123 -33.69 -33.74 -4.99
N ASP A 124 -35.00 -33.54 -4.80
CA ASP A 124 -36.04 -34.40 -5.36
C ASP A 124 -35.91 -34.56 -6.89
N GLY A 125 -35.90 -35.81 -7.34
CA GLY A 125 -35.76 -36.18 -8.75
C GLY A 125 -34.41 -35.86 -9.41
N ARG A 126 -33.39 -35.41 -8.67
CA ARG A 126 -32.08 -35.01 -9.23
C ARG A 126 -30.99 -36.04 -8.93
N GLU A 127 -29.99 -36.12 -9.83
CA GLU A 127 -28.89 -37.08 -9.71
C GLU A 127 -27.59 -36.45 -9.19
N LEU A 128 -27.33 -35.19 -9.52
CA LEU A 128 -26.20 -34.38 -9.05
C LEU A 128 -26.66 -32.94 -8.86
N VAL A 129 -26.48 -32.39 -7.67
CA VAL A 129 -26.86 -31.02 -7.30
C VAL A 129 -25.65 -30.29 -6.71
N LEU A 130 -25.32 -29.13 -7.26
CA LEU A 130 -24.27 -28.23 -6.78
C LEU A 130 -24.84 -26.82 -6.61
N GLY A 131 -24.21 -25.98 -5.79
CA GLY A 131 -24.58 -24.57 -5.70
C GLY A 131 -23.65 -23.66 -6.49
N CYS A 132 -24.23 -22.63 -7.12
CA CYS A 132 -23.47 -21.52 -7.68
C CYS A 132 -23.11 -20.54 -6.56
N GLU A 133 -21.86 -20.07 -6.54
CA GLU A 133 -21.46 -18.96 -5.68
C GLU A 133 -22.08 -17.63 -6.18
N PRO A 134 -22.14 -16.58 -5.34
CA PRO A 134 -22.63 -15.27 -5.74
C PRO A 134 -21.92 -14.68 -6.96
N GLU A 135 -22.66 -13.95 -7.79
CA GLU A 135 -22.12 -13.33 -9.01
C GLU A 135 -20.91 -12.42 -8.71
N ALA A 136 -20.92 -11.72 -7.56
CA ALA A 136 -19.83 -10.87 -7.13
C ALA A 136 -18.47 -11.60 -7.11
N HIS A 137 -18.43 -12.91 -6.84
CA HIS A 137 -17.19 -13.68 -6.82
C HIS A 137 -16.55 -13.83 -8.20
N THR A 138 -17.32 -13.74 -9.29
CA THR A 138 -16.78 -13.75 -10.67
C THR A 138 -15.98 -12.49 -11.00
N ARG A 139 -16.25 -11.39 -10.27
CA ARG A 139 -15.57 -10.09 -10.46
C ARG A 139 -14.23 -10.02 -9.73
N LEU A 140 -13.97 -10.95 -8.80
CA LEU A 140 -12.69 -11.07 -8.11
C LEU A 140 -11.57 -11.33 -9.12
N LEU A 141 -10.41 -10.69 -8.92
CA LEU A 141 -9.29 -10.69 -9.86
C LEU A 141 -8.90 -12.12 -10.32
N LEU A 142 -8.81 -13.06 -9.39
CA LEU A 142 -8.44 -14.44 -9.69
C LEU A 142 -9.48 -15.15 -10.60
N ALA A 143 -10.77 -14.92 -10.38
CA ALA A 143 -11.84 -15.49 -11.20
C ALA A 143 -11.92 -14.81 -12.57
N ARG A 144 -11.83 -13.48 -12.60
CA ARG A 144 -11.84 -12.65 -13.81
C ARG A 144 -10.68 -12.98 -14.74
N GLN A 145 -9.47 -13.16 -14.21
CA GLN A 145 -8.30 -13.56 -15.01
C GLN A 145 -8.45 -14.93 -15.67
N ARG A 146 -9.26 -15.82 -15.08
CA ARG A 146 -9.56 -17.16 -15.61
C ARG A 146 -10.78 -17.19 -16.53
N GLY A 147 -11.44 -16.04 -16.72
CA GLY A 147 -12.59 -15.90 -17.60
C GLY A 147 -13.87 -16.56 -17.09
N PHE A 148 -14.01 -16.77 -15.78
CA PHE A 148 -15.22 -17.37 -15.23
C PHE A 148 -16.40 -16.40 -15.27
N THR A 149 -17.51 -16.85 -15.85
CA THR A 149 -18.81 -16.15 -15.84
C THR A 149 -19.75 -16.66 -14.76
N ARG A 150 -19.39 -17.77 -14.11
CA ARG A 150 -20.03 -18.35 -12.94
C ARG A 150 -18.99 -19.16 -12.17
N ILE A 151 -19.21 -19.38 -10.89
CA ILE A 151 -18.36 -20.24 -10.05
C ILE A 151 -19.27 -21.26 -9.38
N VAL A 152 -18.98 -22.54 -9.59
CA VAL A 152 -19.65 -23.65 -8.89
C VAL A 152 -18.87 -23.93 -7.62
N GLY A 153 -19.50 -23.68 -6.47
CA GLY A 153 -18.87 -23.88 -5.17
C GLY A 153 -18.67 -25.37 -4.90
N ASN A 154 -17.56 -25.73 -4.26
CA ASN A 154 -17.26 -27.11 -3.87
C ASN A 154 -17.63 -27.43 -2.41
N ALA A 155 -18.14 -26.45 -1.66
CA ALA A 155 -18.49 -26.56 -0.25
C ALA A 155 -19.83 -27.27 0.02
N PHE A 156 -20.72 -27.33 -0.97
CA PHE A 156 -21.93 -28.16 -0.96
C PHE A 156 -22.04 -28.94 -2.27
N ILE A 157 -22.14 -30.26 -2.20
CA ILE A 157 -22.35 -31.13 -3.36
C ILE A 157 -23.20 -32.33 -2.97
N ALA A 158 -24.28 -32.59 -3.70
CA ALA A 158 -25.13 -33.76 -3.50
C ALA A 158 -25.12 -34.65 -4.76
N SER A 159 -24.89 -35.95 -4.62
CA SER A 159 -24.78 -36.86 -5.75
C SER A 159 -25.33 -38.24 -5.42
N ARG A 160 -25.91 -38.90 -6.42
CA ARG A 160 -26.05 -40.36 -6.36
C ARG A 160 -24.67 -41.04 -6.46
N PRO A 161 -24.49 -42.25 -5.89
CA PRO A 161 -23.26 -42.99 -6.07
C PRO A 161 -23.01 -43.33 -7.55
N GLY A 162 -21.76 -43.23 -7.97
CA GLY A 162 -21.32 -43.58 -9.32
C GLY A 162 -21.89 -42.69 -10.43
N HIS A 163 -22.22 -41.43 -10.15
CA HIS A 163 -22.63 -40.49 -11.19
C HIS A 163 -21.51 -40.33 -12.26
N PRO A 164 -21.80 -40.38 -13.57
CA PRO A 164 -20.79 -40.36 -14.64
C PRO A 164 -19.85 -39.15 -14.60
N PHE A 165 -20.32 -38.02 -14.07
CA PHE A 165 -19.51 -36.82 -13.81
C PHE A 165 -18.24 -37.12 -13.01
N TRP A 166 -18.27 -38.03 -12.03
CA TRP A 166 -17.11 -38.27 -11.18
C TRP A 166 -15.96 -38.94 -11.93
N ALA A 167 -16.24 -39.82 -12.88
CA ALA A 167 -15.21 -40.37 -13.76
C ALA A 167 -14.57 -39.29 -14.66
N HIS A 168 -15.32 -38.25 -15.00
CA HIS A 168 -14.79 -37.06 -15.67
C HIS A 168 -13.92 -36.23 -14.72
N ALA A 169 -14.47 -35.84 -13.57
CA ALA A 169 -13.75 -35.04 -12.56
C ALA A 169 -12.44 -35.71 -12.12
N HIS A 170 -12.43 -37.01 -11.81
CA HIS A 170 -11.22 -37.73 -11.38
C HIS A 170 -10.10 -37.69 -12.43
N ARG A 171 -10.42 -37.78 -13.72
CA ARG A 171 -9.41 -37.67 -14.80
C ARG A 171 -8.82 -36.25 -14.85
N HIS A 172 -9.65 -35.23 -14.70
CA HIS A 172 -9.20 -33.84 -14.67
C HIS A 172 -8.37 -33.54 -13.42
N LEU A 173 -8.70 -34.15 -12.27
CA LEU A 173 -8.00 -33.95 -11.01
C LEU A 173 -6.53 -34.43 -11.09
N VAL A 174 -6.29 -35.56 -11.76
CA VAL A 174 -4.93 -36.03 -12.08
C VAL A 174 -4.19 -35.08 -13.01
N GLY A 175 -4.85 -34.34 -13.90
CA GLY A 175 -4.20 -33.30 -14.71
C GLY A 175 -3.90 -32.03 -13.90
N ALA A 176 -4.80 -31.69 -12.97
CA ALA A 176 -4.77 -30.46 -12.22
C ALA A 176 -3.83 -30.48 -11.00
N HIS A 177 -3.32 -31.63 -10.56
CA HIS A 177 -2.48 -31.72 -9.35
C HIS A 177 -1.18 -30.90 -9.37
N LYS A 178 -0.74 -30.43 -10.55
CA LYS A 178 0.41 -29.54 -10.70
C LYS A 178 0.03 -28.06 -10.77
N GLN A 179 -1.26 -27.73 -10.77
CA GLN A 179 -1.72 -26.35 -10.78
C GLN A 179 -1.40 -25.69 -9.44
N PRO A 180 -0.96 -24.41 -9.45
CA PRO A 180 -0.65 -23.70 -8.23
C PRO A 180 -1.94 -23.35 -7.47
N GLY A 181 -1.97 -23.65 -6.17
CA GLY A 181 -3.03 -23.23 -5.25
C GLY A 181 -4.31 -24.08 -5.29
N ALA A 182 -4.97 -24.16 -4.14
CA ALA A 182 -6.09 -25.07 -3.92
C ALA A 182 -7.28 -24.80 -4.86
N LEU A 183 -7.60 -23.52 -5.13
CA LEU A 183 -8.73 -23.14 -5.99
C LEU A 183 -8.68 -23.82 -7.37
N ASP A 184 -7.50 -23.87 -7.99
CA ASP A 184 -7.31 -24.40 -9.35
C ASP A 184 -7.00 -25.89 -9.41
N ALA A 185 -6.31 -26.42 -8.40
CA ALA A 185 -5.90 -27.81 -8.36
C ALA A 185 -7.06 -28.73 -8.01
N THR A 186 -7.88 -28.33 -7.04
CA THR A 186 -8.89 -29.20 -6.40
C THR A 186 -10.17 -28.48 -6.01
N GLY A 187 -10.17 -27.15 -5.91
CA GLY A 187 -11.24 -26.33 -5.33
C GLY A 187 -12.33 -25.88 -6.31
N PRO A 188 -13.01 -24.74 -6.06
CA PRO A 188 -14.17 -24.31 -6.85
C PRO A 188 -13.83 -23.96 -8.31
N PHE A 189 -12.63 -23.48 -8.63
CA PHE A 189 -12.24 -23.22 -10.03
C PHE A 189 -11.97 -24.51 -10.80
N PHE A 190 -11.37 -25.50 -10.13
CA PHE A 190 -11.27 -26.85 -10.67
C PHE A 190 -12.66 -27.43 -10.98
N LEU A 191 -13.56 -27.39 -9.99
CA LEU A 191 -14.90 -27.95 -10.12
C LEU A 191 -15.71 -27.26 -11.21
N THR A 192 -15.65 -25.93 -11.29
CA THR A 192 -16.31 -25.14 -12.34
C THR A 192 -15.87 -25.60 -13.73
N ARG A 193 -14.55 -25.75 -13.97
CA ARG A 193 -14.04 -26.25 -15.26
C ARG A 193 -14.45 -27.69 -15.53
N ALA A 194 -14.47 -28.54 -14.51
CA ALA A 194 -14.90 -29.93 -14.66
C ALA A 194 -16.38 -30.02 -15.06
N ILE A 195 -17.25 -29.21 -14.45
CA ILE A 195 -18.67 -29.11 -14.78
C ILE A 195 -18.87 -28.55 -16.19
N ASP A 196 -18.17 -27.46 -16.53
CA ASP A 196 -18.28 -26.84 -17.84
C ASP A 196 -17.78 -27.75 -18.97
N SER A 197 -16.86 -28.67 -18.68
CA SER A 197 -16.39 -29.66 -19.66
C SER A 197 -17.11 -31.01 -19.60
N ALA A 198 -18.13 -31.16 -18.74
CA ALA A 198 -18.81 -32.44 -18.53
C ALA A 198 -19.62 -32.86 -19.78
N PRO A 199 -19.53 -34.13 -20.20
CA PRO A 199 -20.22 -34.63 -21.40
C PRO A 199 -21.73 -34.81 -21.20
N GLU A 200 -22.20 -35.05 -19.97
CA GLU A 200 -23.60 -35.33 -19.64
C GLU A 200 -24.19 -34.18 -18.80
N ARG A 201 -24.48 -33.03 -19.43
CA ARG A 201 -24.92 -31.83 -18.71
C ARG A 201 -26.35 -31.92 -18.15
N ASP A 202 -27.22 -32.73 -18.77
CA ASP A 202 -28.65 -32.76 -18.44
C ASP A 202 -28.97 -33.38 -17.07
N THR A 203 -28.04 -34.15 -16.49
CA THR A 203 -28.18 -34.76 -15.16
C THR A 203 -27.54 -33.93 -14.04
N ILE A 204 -26.89 -32.80 -14.39
CA ILE A 204 -26.21 -31.90 -13.47
C ILE A 204 -27.07 -30.68 -13.20
N THR A 205 -27.55 -30.55 -11.96
CA THR A 205 -28.28 -29.37 -11.51
C THR A 205 -27.35 -28.43 -10.76
N VAL A 206 -27.26 -27.17 -11.20
CA VAL A 206 -26.61 -26.10 -10.45
C VAL A 206 -27.68 -25.14 -9.96
N VAL A 207 -27.91 -25.09 -8.65
CA VAL A 207 -28.88 -24.16 -8.04
C VAL A 207 -28.25 -22.78 -7.85
N GLY A 208 -29.09 -21.74 -7.86
CA GLY A 208 -28.66 -20.36 -7.69
C GLY A 208 -28.07 -20.08 -6.30
N ALA A 209 -27.29 -19.00 -6.20
CA ALA A 209 -26.63 -18.58 -4.97
C ALA A 209 -27.65 -18.35 -3.84
N GLU A 210 -28.85 -17.85 -4.14
CA GLU A 210 -29.89 -17.58 -3.15
C GLU A 210 -30.37 -18.83 -2.39
N ALA A 211 -30.12 -20.03 -2.91
CA ALA A 211 -30.53 -21.29 -2.27
C ALA A 211 -29.48 -21.85 -1.30
N LEU A 212 -28.19 -21.66 -1.57
CA LEU A 212 -27.08 -22.32 -0.84
C LEU A 212 -25.92 -21.38 -0.45
N TYR A 213 -25.75 -20.27 -1.15
CA TYR A 213 -24.70 -19.26 -0.90
C TYR A 213 -25.33 -17.85 -0.90
N PRO A 214 -26.30 -17.56 0.00
CA PRO A 214 -27.04 -16.29 -0.02
C PRO A 214 -26.15 -15.08 0.35
N GLU A 215 -25.00 -15.33 0.98
CA GLU A 215 -24.01 -14.32 1.38
C GLU A 215 -22.76 -14.33 0.50
N VAL A 216 -22.21 -13.14 0.28
CA VAL A 216 -20.89 -12.94 -0.36
C VAL A 216 -19.76 -13.15 0.66
N SER A 217 -18.63 -13.66 0.18
CA SER A 217 -17.45 -13.87 1.03
C SER A 217 -16.94 -12.55 1.63
N PRO A 218 -16.30 -12.57 2.82
CA PRO A 218 -15.75 -11.36 3.46
C PRO A 218 -14.84 -10.54 2.54
N TYR A 219 -14.01 -11.21 1.74
CA TYR A 219 -13.13 -10.56 0.77
C TYR A 219 -13.91 -9.87 -0.37
N ALA A 220 -14.98 -10.48 -0.87
CA ALA A 220 -15.85 -9.85 -1.84
C ALA A 220 -16.64 -8.68 -1.23
N THR A 221 -17.08 -8.79 0.02
CA THR A 221 -17.74 -7.72 0.79
C THR A 221 -16.82 -6.51 0.98
N GLU A 222 -15.54 -6.73 1.27
CA GLU A 222 -14.55 -5.66 1.40
C GLU A 222 -14.34 -4.90 0.08
N LEU A 223 -14.34 -5.62 -1.04
CA LEU A 223 -14.09 -5.05 -2.37
C LEU A 223 -15.33 -4.39 -2.99
N PHE A 224 -16.52 -4.98 -2.79
CA PHE A 224 -17.74 -4.60 -3.52
C PHE A 224 -18.86 -4.07 -2.61
N GLY A 225 -18.63 -4.02 -1.30
CA GLY A 225 -19.64 -3.69 -0.30
C GLY A 225 -20.55 -4.86 0.08
N PRO A 226 -21.31 -4.75 1.18
CA PRO A 226 -22.23 -5.79 1.62
C PRO A 226 -23.39 -5.95 0.63
N GLN A 227 -23.77 -7.20 0.36
CA GLN A 227 -24.96 -7.55 -0.42
C GLN A 227 -26.07 -8.02 0.54
N GLU A 228 -27.30 -7.56 0.30
CA GLU A 228 -28.46 -8.00 1.08
C GLU A 228 -28.81 -9.47 0.72
N ALA A 229 -28.80 -10.34 1.73
CA ALA A 229 -29.07 -11.77 1.59
C ALA A 229 -30.57 -12.06 1.84
N ASP A 230 -31.19 -12.83 0.95
CA ASP A 230 -32.58 -13.29 1.07
C ASP A 230 -32.62 -14.65 1.78
N TYR A 231 -32.68 -14.62 3.12
CA TYR A 231 -32.72 -15.83 3.94
C TYR A 231 -34.03 -16.62 3.83
N ASP A 232 -35.12 -16.02 3.33
CA ASP A 232 -36.39 -16.74 3.14
C ASP A 232 -36.28 -17.79 2.02
N ARG A 233 -35.37 -17.56 1.05
CA ARG A 233 -35.09 -18.47 -0.07
C ARG A 233 -33.90 -19.41 0.18
N ALA A 234 -33.08 -19.14 1.19
CA ALA A 234 -31.94 -19.96 1.55
C ALA A 234 -32.34 -21.29 2.23
N TYR A 235 -31.71 -22.39 1.81
CA TYR A 235 -31.76 -23.67 2.53
C TYR A 235 -30.58 -23.83 3.47
N ALA A 236 -29.45 -23.21 3.13
CA ALA A 236 -28.23 -23.20 3.90
C ALA A 236 -27.43 -21.91 3.65
N VAL A 237 -26.50 -21.62 4.55
CA VAL A 237 -25.60 -20.47 4.50
C VAL A 237 -24.15 -20.94 4.62
N HIS A 238 -23.29 -20.45 3.74
CA HIS A 238 -21.85 -20.63 3.85
C HIS A 238 -21.24 -19.46 4.62
N HIS A 239 -20.57 -19.74 5.73
CA HIS A 239 -19.98 -18.71 6.59
C HIS A 239 -18.56 -18.29 6.16
N TRP A 240 -18.02 -18.89 5.10
CA TRP A 240 -16.71 -18.57 4.51
C TRP A 240 -15.57 -18.48 5.55
N SER A 241 -15.56 -19.39 6.53
CA SER A 241 -14.66 -19.32 7.69
C SER A 241 -13.18 -19.30 7.29
N GLY A 242 -12.87 -19.85 6.11
CA GLY A 242 -11.55 -19.75 5.50
C GLY A 242 -10.45 -20.36 6.36
N SER A 243 -10.75 -21.34 7.22
CA SER A 243 -9.79 -21.89 8.19
C SER A 243 -8.51 -22.48 7.60
N TRP A 244 -8.50 -22.74 6.29
CA TRP A 244 -7.34 -23.13 5.49
C TRP A 244 -6.59 -21.94 4.88
N ALA A 245 -7.28 -20.83 4.62
CA ALA A 245 -6.72 -19.57 4.18
C ALA A 245 -6.23 -18.83 5.43
N ARG A 246 -4.91 -18.89 5.66
CA ARG A 246 -4.17 -18.23 6.76
C ARG A 246 -5.04 -17.29 7.63
N ASP A 247 -5.41 -17.80 8.81
CA ASP A 247 -6.14 -17.12 9.88
C ASP A 247 -5.83 -15.61 9.97
N THR A 248 -6.80 -14.78 9.57
CA THR A 248 -6.80 -13.32 9.77
C THR A 248 -7.71 -12.87 10.92
N SER A 249 -8.30 -13.78 11.70
CA SER A 249 -9.35 -13.43 12.68
C SER A 249 -9.15 -13.95 14.12
N SER A 250 -8.05 -14.62 14.44
CA SER A 250 -7.62 -14.77 15.84
C SER A 250 -6.95 -13.49 16.36
N PRO A 251 -7.37 -12.89 17.51
CA PRO A 251 -6.50 -11.94 18.22
C PRO A 251 -5.20 -12.67 18.59
N PRO A 252 -4.05 -11.98 18.68
CA PRO A 252 -2.75 -12.65 18.76
C PRO A 252 -2.69 -13.53 20.01
N ARG A 253 -2.85 -14.84 19.83
CA ARG A 253 -2.26 -15.81 20.75
C ARG A 253 -0.77 -15.73 20.49
N GLY A 254 -0.05 -15.28 21.53
CA GLY A 254 1.32 -14.79 21.42
C GLY A 254 2.29 -15.68 20.62
N SER A 255 3.20 -14.99 19.92
CA SER A 255 4.47 -15.50 19.40
C SER A 255 4.36 -16.77 18.52
N ALA A 256 3.96 -16.59 17.26
CA ALA A 256 4.27 -17.55 16.19
C ALA A 256 4.92 -16.78 15.02
N GLY A 257 6.25 -16.84 14.92
CA GLY A 257 7.03 -16.02 14.01
C GLY A 257 7.03 -16.45 12.54
N ARG A 258 7.56 -15.56 11.69
CA ARG A 258 7.70 -15.72 10.23
C ARG A 258 8.45 -17.01 9.88
N ARG A 259 7.95 -17.72 8.86
CA ARG A 259 8.58 -18.89 8.26
C ARG A 259 8.94 -18.63 6.80
N PHE A 260 10.15 -19.00 6.40
CA PHE A 260 10.65 -18.82 5.02
C PHE A 260 11.01 -20.15 4.38
N PRO A 261 10.67 -20.38 3.10
CA PRO A 261 11.20 -21.50 2.34
C PRO A 261 12.69 -21.26 2.03
N PHE A 262 13.48 -22.32 2.07
CA PHE A 262 14.89 -22.28 1.67
C PHE A 262 15.26 -23.54 0.88
N TRP A 263 16.36 -23.47 0.14
CA TRP A 263 16.89 -24.57 -0.66
C TRP A 263 18.36 -24.84 -0.37
N ALA A 264 18.71 -26.12 -0.34
CA ALA A 264 20.04 -26.59 0.00
C ALA A 264 20.87 -27.12 -1.19
N SER A 265 20.34 -27.12 -2.42
CA SER A 265 21.02 -27.72 -3.59
C SER A 265 21.62 -26.69 -4.55
N GLN A 266 22.81 -27.05 -5.03
CA GLN A 266 23.62 -26.41 -6.07
C GLN A 266 23.01 -26.51 -7.49
N GLU A 267 21.89 -27.22 -7.67
CA GLU A 267 21.29 -27.49 -8.99
C GLU A 267 20.03 -26.64 -9.28
N LEU A 268 19.70 -25.65 -8.43
CA LEU A 268 18.43 -24.90 -8.49
C LEU A 268 17.19 -25.84 -8.50
N GLN A 269 17.35 -27.07 -7.99
CA GLN A 269 16.28 -28.05 -7.78
C GLN A 269 15.99 -28.16 -6.28
N PRO A 270 14.71 -28.25 -5.87
CA PRO A 270 14.36 -28.24 -4.46
C PRO A 270 14.87 -29.49 -3.72
N VAL A 271 15.67 -29.28 -2.69
CA VAL A 271 15.94 -30.30 -1.65
C VAL A 271 14.92 -30.07 -0.56
N ALA A 272 13.96 -31.00 -0.41
CA ALA A 272 13.03 -31.19 0.71
C ALA A 272 12.69 -29.92 1.55
N ASP A 273 11.45 -29.44 1.41
CA ASP A 273 10.81 -28.30 2.09
C ASP A 273 11.28 -28.06 3.54
N GLY A 274 12.37 -27.32 3.67
CA GLY A 274 12.80 -26.76 4.93
C GLY A 274 12.10 -25.42 5.13
N MET A 275 11.24 -25.34 6.14
CA MET A 275 10.69 -24.06 6.59
C MET A 275 11.55 -23.53 7.74
N LEU A 276 12.22 -22.41 7.51
CA LEU A 276 13.00 -21.74 8.55
C LEU A 276 12.08 -20.86 9.39
N SER A 277 11.89 -21.19 10.67
CA SER A 277 11.18 -20.30 11.60
C SER A 277 12.16 -19.28 12.19
N LEU A 278 11.97 -18.01 11.82
CA LEU A 278 12.81 -16.92 12.33
C LEU A 278 12.68 -16.77 13.84
N GLU A 279 11.48 -16.96 14.39
CA GLU A 279 11.27 -16.88 15.84
C GLU A 279 11.84 -18.07 16.61
N ALA A 280 11.84 -19.28 16.03
CA ALA A 280 12.58 -20.39 16.61
C ALA A 280 14.08 -20.05 16.70
N GLN A 281 14.62 -19.40 15.67
CA GLN A 281 16.01 -18.96 15.67
C GLN A 281 16.26 -17.81 16.66
N ARG A 282 15.38 -16.81 16.73
CA ARG A 282 15.42 -15.75 17.77
C ARG A 282 15.41 -16.33 19.17
N ARG A 283 14.59 -17.36 19.43
CA ARG A 283 14.56 -18.08 20.70
C ARG A 283 15.89 -18.78 20.99
N ARG A 284 16.52 -19.41 20.00
CA ARG A 284 17.85 -20.02 20.15
C ARG A 284 18.94 -18.98 20.47
N TRP A 285 18.93 -17.84 19.80
CA TRP A 285 19.86 -16.74 20.10
C TRP A 285 19.62 -16.15 21.49
N ALA A 286 18.35 -15.95 21.87
CA ALA A 286 17.99 -15.51 23.21
C ALA A 286 18.42 -16.51 24.30
N SER A 287 18.48 -17.81 23.98
CA SER A 287 19.01 -18.85 24.86
C SER A 287 20.53 -19.03 24.78
N GLY A 288 21.27 -18.07 24.18
CA GLY A 288 22.73 -18.05 24.13
C GLY A 288 23.38 -18.78 22.95
N ALA A 289 22.62 -19.17 21.92
CA ALA A 289 23.22 -19.71 20.70
C ALA A 289 24.11 -18.66 20.02
N PRO A 290 25.22 -19.07 19.35
CA PRO A 290 26.13 -18.14 18.71
C PRO A 290 25.43 -17.22 17.71
N MET A 291 25.77 -15.94 17.77
CA MET A 291 25.38 -14.90 16.80
C MET A 291 26.66 -14.32 16.19
N PRO A 292 27.21 -14.91 15.11
CA PRO A 292 28.41 -14.39 14.47
C PRO A 292 28.21 -12.96 13.97
N ALA A 293 29.26 -12.13 14.04
CA ALA A 293 29.17 -10.78 13.50
C ALA A 293 29.09 -10.82 11.97
N VAL A 294 28.30 -9.91 11.39
CA VAL A 294 28.22 -9.72 9.93
C VAL A 294 28.63 -8.30 9.58
N SER A 295 29.57 -8.18 8.64
CA SER A 295 29.98 -6.89 8.08
C SER A 295 29.23 -6.63 6.78
N CYS A 296 28.30 -5.66 6.79
CA CYS A 296 27.67 -5.16 5.57
C CYS A 296 28.67 -4.25 4.84
N LEU A 297 28.94 -4.54 3.57
CA LEU A 297 29.98 -3.86 2.78
C LEU A 297 29.32 -2.91 1.78
N MET A 298 29.47 -1.60 2.00
CA MET A 298 28.91 -0.55 1.16
C MET A 298 30.02 0.24 0.49
N VAL A 299 30.16 0.07 -0.82
CA VAL A 299 31.04 0.88 -1.66
C VAL A 299 30.20 2.00 -2.28
N THR A 300 30.66 3.23 -2.17
CA THR A 300 29.93 4.41 -2.66
C THR A 300 30.87 5.45 -3.27
N LYS A 301 30.36 6.23 -4.22
CA LYS A 301 31.10 7.29 -4.90
C LYS A 301 30.19 8.47 -5.22
N ASP A 302 30.35 9.57 -4.48
CA ASP A 302 29.63 10.83 -4.67
C ASP A 302 28.09 10.68 -4.72
N ARG A 303 27.57 9.72 -3.96
CA ARG A 303 26.14 9.31 -3.93
C ARG A 303 25.54 9.44 -2.53
N SER A 304 25.79 10.58 -1.87
CA SER A 304 25.37 10.78 -0.47
C SER A 304 23.88 10.52 -0.23
N ALA A 305 22.98 10.87 -1.17
CA ALA A 305 21.54 10.66 -0.99
C ALA A 305 21.14 9.18 -0.93
N THR A 306 21.60 8.35 -1.86
CA THR A 306 21.28 6.93 -1.88
C THR A 306 21.99 6.20 -0.74
N ALA A 307 23.26 6.53 -0.48
CA ALA A 307 24.01 5.99 0.65
C ALA A 307 23.31 6.24 2.01
N ARG A 308 22.71 7.41 2.22
CA ARG A 308 21.90 7.71 3.43
C ARG A 308 20.68 6.80 3.56
N ARG A 309 20.04 6.46 2.42
CA ARG A 309 18.90 5.54 2.38
C ARG A 309 19.34 4.12 2.70
N ALA A 310 20.44 3.65 2.11
CA ALA A 310 21.05 2.35 2.43
C ALA A 310 21.48 2.26 3.91
N ILE A 311 22.04 3.34 4.48
CA ILE A 311 22.34 3.43 5.92
C ILE A 311 21.08 3.35 6.79
N SER A 312 19.98 3.96 6.36
CA SER A 312 18.71 3.88 7.08
C SER A 312 18.17 2.43 7.12
N CYS A 313 18.29 1.70 6.00
CA CYS A 313 18.00 0.26 5.95
C CYS A 313 18.90 -0.55 6.90
N PHE A 314 20.18 -0.20 7.02
CA PHE A 314 21.13 -0.87 7.91
C PHE A 314 20.75 -0.67 9.38
N ARG A 315 20.42 0.57 9.76
CA ARG A 315 20.02 0.90 11.13
C ARG A 315 18.72 0.23 11.54
N ALA A 316 17.86 -0.08 10.58
CA ALA A 316 16.61 -0.81 10.79
C ALA A 316 16.77 -2.33 10.90
N GLN A 317 17.97 -2.88 10.64
CA GLN A 317 18.18 -4.34 10.70
C GLN A 317 17.89 -4.91 12.10
N THR A 318 17.20 -6.04 12.14
CA THR A 318 16.84 -6.76 13.37
C THR A 318 17.96 -7.66 13.89
N TYR A 319 18.96 -8.00 13.06
CA TYR A 319 20.15 -8.73 13.50
C TYR A 319 21.06 -7.80 14.33
N PRO A 320 21.38 -8.13 15.59
CA PRO A 320 22.07 -7.21 16.48
C PRO A 320 23.59 -7.13 16.26
N ASN A 321 24.23 -8.24 15.83
CA ASN A 321 25.68 -8.31 15.71
C ASN A 321 26.15 -7.90 14.30
N LEU A 322 26.02 -6.61 14.01
CA LEU A 322 26.31 -6.03 12.70
C LEU A 322 27.33 -4.89 12.80
N GLU A 323 28.13 -4.76 11.75
CA GLU A 323 28.80 -3.51 11.38
C GLU A 323 28.50 -3.16 9.93
N LEU A 324 28.55 -1.87 9.61
CA LEU A 324 28.50 -1.35 8.24
C LEU A 324 29.86 -0.77 7.91
N VAL A 325 30.55 -1.34 6.92
CA VAL A 325 31.80 -0.83 6.39
C VAL A 325 31.48 0.01 5.16
N VAL A 326 31.56 1.33 5.31
CA VAL A 326 31.34 2.31 4.24
C VAL A 326 32.68 2.68 3.64
N LEU A 327 32.93 2.26 2.40
CA LEU A 327 34.10 2.64 1.62
C LEU A 327 33.70 3.70 0.59
N GLU A 328 34.16 4.93 0.79
CA GLU A 328 33.84 6.05 -0.08
C GLU A 328 35.02 6.39 -1.00
N ASP A 329 34.83 6.23 -2.32
CA ASP A 329 35.77 6.65 -3.38
C ASP A 329 35.36 8.00 -3.98
N GLY A 330 35.15 8.99 -3.11
CA GLY A 330 34.58 10.30 -3.47
C GLY A 330 35.18 11.47 -2.69
N THR A 331 34.84 12.67 -3.12
CA THR A 331 35.36 13.94 -2.54
C THR A 331 34.32 14.72 -1.75
N ASP A 332 33.06 14.26 -1.71
CA ASP A 332 31.97 14.93 -1.00
C ASP A 332 31.97 14.62 0.52
N ASP A 333 32.04 15.67 1.35
CA ASP A 333 31.94 15.54 2.82
C ASP A 333 30.50 15.32 3.33
N GLY A 334 29.50 15.36 2.45
CA GLY A 334 28.08 15.22 2.78
C GLY A 334 27.73 13.90 3.48
N LEU A 335 28.33 12.79 3.06
CA LEU A 335 28.09 11.47 3.66
C LEU A 335 28.79 11.33 5.02
N GLU A 336 30.05 11.75 5.09
CA GLU A 336 30.83 11.70 6.34
C GLU A 336 30.19 12.53 7.46
N ARG A 337 29.73 13.74 7.15
CA ARG A 337 29.00 14.59 8.10
C ARG A 337 27.73 13.91 8.60
N HIS A 338 27.00 13.24 7.71
CA HIS A 338 25.80 12.50 8.08
C HIS A 338 26.13 11.31 9.01
N ILE A 339 27.16 10.51 8.69
CA ILE A 339 27.59 9.38 9.52
C ILE A 339 28.02 9.86 10.92
N ARG A 340 28.78 10.97 10.99
CA ARG A 340 29.14 11.61 12.26
C ARG A 340 27.92 12.06 13.06
N TYR A 341 26.92 12.64 12.41
CA TYR A 341 25.67 13.06 13.03
C TYR A 341 24.86 11.88 13.59
N LEU A 342 24.82 10.75 12.87
CA LEU A 342 24.12 9.56 13.33
C LEU A 342 24.73 8.96 14.60
N ALA A 343 26.04 9.12 14.80
CA ALA A 343 26.80 8.61 15.95
C ALA A 343 26.55 7.12 16.25
N ASP A 344 26.25 6.31 15.22
CA ASP A 344 26.06 4.87 15.36
C ASP A 344 27.43 4.17 15.32
N PRO A 345 27.90 3.57 16.43
CA PRO A 345 29.23 2.98 16.52
C PRO A 345 29.41 1.75 15.62
N ARG A 346 28.32 1.19 15.08
CA ARG A 346 28.36 0.07 14.13
C ARG A 346 28.75 0.51 12.72
N ILE A 347 28.68 1.81 12.42
CA ILE A 347 28.98 2.34 11.08
C ILE A 347 30.42 2.85 11.05
N ARG A 348 31.24 2.25 10.18
CA ARG A 348 32.66 2.57 10.00
C ARG A 348 32.88 3.14 8.63
N HIS A 349 33.22 4.42 8.59
CA HIS A 349 33.46 5.16 7.36
C HIS A 349 34.95 5.22 7.03
N HIS A 350 35.27 4.93 5.78
CA HIS A 350 36.61 4.94 5.23
C HIS A 350 36.59 5.67 3.89
N ARG A 351 37.07 6.92 3.88
CA ARG A 351 37.31 7.66 2.63
C ARG A 351 38.65 7.24 2.03
N LEU A 352 38.63 6.85 0.77
CA LEU A 352 39.83 6.59 -0.01
C LEU A 352 40.14 7.78 -0.94
N PRO A 353 41.41 8.03 -1.26
CA PRO A 353 41.77 8.97 -2.30
C PRO A 353 41.27 8.46 -3.68
N PRO A 354 40.79 9.36 -4.56
CA PRO A 354 40.19 9.00 -5.85
C PRO A 354 41.26 8.60 -6.88
N GLU A 355 41.81 7.40 -6.71
CA GLU A 355 42.91 6.85 -7.53
C GLU A 355 42.42 6.07 -8.76
N GLY A 356 41.12 6.08 -9.04
CA GLY A 356 40.56 5.42 -10.24
C GLY A 356 40.45 3.90 -10.14
N ARG A 357 40.44 3.35 -8.91
CA ARG A 357 40.27 1.92 -8.60
C ARG A 357 39.02 1.33 -9.28
N THR A 358 39.04 0.04 -9.55
CA THR A 358 37.87 -0.68 -10.06
C THR A 358 36.89 -1.02 -8.93
N LEU A 359 35.67 -1.39 -9.29
CA LEU A 359 34.66 -1.75 -8.28
C LEU A 359 35.09 -3.01 -7.51
N GLY A 360 35.68 -3.99 -8.18
CA GLY A 360 36.23 -5.18 -7.51
C GLY A 360 37.38 -4.88 -6.56
N GLU A 361 38.28 -3.96 -6.91
CA GLU A 361 39.34 -3.50 -5.99
C GLU A 361 38.75 -2.82 -4.75
N LEU A 362 37.71 -1.99 -4.92
CA LEU A 362 37.01 -1.35 -3.81
C LEU A 362 36.25 -2.36 -2.93
N ARG A 363 35.57 -3.36 -3.52
CA ARG A 363 34.90 -4.42 -2.76
C ARG A 363 35.91 -5.25 -1.95
N ASN A 364 37.06 -5.56 -2.55
CA ASN A 364 38.19 -6.21 -1.89
C ASN A 364 38.74 -5.40 -0.69
N GLU A 365 38.92 -4.09 -0.83
CA GLU A 365 39.30 -3.19 0.26
C GLU A 365 38.26 -3.16 1.39
N ALA A 366 36.96 -3.18 1.05
CA ALA A 366 35.89 -3.25 2.03
C ALA A 366 35.91 -4.60 2.79
N VAL A 367 36.15 -5.72 2.09
CA VAL A 367 36.35 -7.04 2.69
C VAL A 367 37.55 -7.03 3.65
N ASP A 368 38.68 -6.42 3.27
CA ASP A 368 39.87 -6.39 4.11
C ASP A 368 39.62 -5.61 5.43
N ARG A 369 38.80 -4.57 5.38
CA ARG A 369 38.42 -3.73 6.53
C ARG A 369 37.32 -4.33 7.42
N ALA A 370 36.55 -5.27 6.88
CA ALA A 370 35.53 -6.01 7.62
C ALA A 370 36.14 -6.80 8.79
N THR A 371 35.49 -6.76 9.95
CA THR A 371 35.91 -7.50 11.15
C THR A 371 35.01 -8.68 11.48
N GLY A 372 33.83 -8.76 10.87
CA GLY A 372 32.91 -9.89 11.01
C GLY A 372 33.43 -11.15 10.30
N PRO A 373 33.18 -12.34 10.86
CA PRO A 373 33.44 -13.62 10.19
C PRO A 373 32.53 -13.86 8.99
N TYR A 374 31.44 -13.10 8.85
CA TYR A 374 30.59 -13.10 7.66
C TYR A 374 30.55 -11.70 7.06
N VAL A 375 30.44 -11.65 5.73
CA VAL A 375 30.23 -10.41 4.99
C VAL A 375 28.91 -10.46 4.23
N CYS A 376 28.28 -9.30 4.09
CA CYS A 376 27.01 -9.12 3.40
C CYS A 376 27.18 -8.01 2.35
N GLN A 377 26.76 -8.26 1.11
CA GLN A 377 26.82 -7.26 0.06
C GLN A 377 25.73 -6.19 0.27
N TRP A 378 26.13 -4.92 0.22
CA TRP A 378 25.30 -3.78 0.61
C TRP A 378 25.54 -2.57 -0.30
N ASP A 379 25.07 -2.65 -1.55
CA ASP A 379 25.12 -1.56 -2.52
C ASP A 379 24.35 -0.30 -2.04
N ASP A 380 24.85 0.88 -2.44
CA ASP A 380 24.42 2.17 -1.90
C ASP A 380 23.09 2.69 -2.46
N ASP A 381 22.63 2.14 -3.57
CA ASP A 381 21.42 2.53 -4.30
C ASP A 381 20.19 1.64 -4.07
N ASP A 382 20.40 0.48 -3.45
CA ASP A 382 19.36 -0.52 -3.18
C ASP A 382 18.67 -0.38 -1.81
N LEU A 383 17.60 -1.17 -1.60
CA LEU A 383 16.83 -1.19 -0.36
C LEU A 383 16.82 -2.57 0.28
N TYR A 384 16.83 -2.60 1.61
CA TYR A 384 16.98 -3.83 2.39
C TYR A 384 15.94 -3.89 3.50
N ASP A 385 15.20 -4.99 3.54
CA ASP A 385 14.18 -5.22 4.58
C ASP A 385 14.84 -5.33 5.96
N PRO A 386 14.20 -4.82 7.03
CA PRO A 386 14.70 -4.97 8.40
C PRO A 386 15.13 -6.39 8.79
N GLU A 387 14.55 -7.43 8.18
CA GLU A 387 14.82 -8.83 8.52
C GLU A 387 15.77 -9.54 7.55
N ARG A 388 16.42 -8.82 6.61
CA ARG A 388 17.32 -9.40 5.60
C ARG A 388 18.43 -10.23 6.23
N VAL A 389 19.33 -9.57 6.99
CA VAL A 389 20.53 -10.24 7.51
C VAL A 389 20.13 -11.30 8.53
N GLU A 390 19.09 -11.04 9.31
CA GLU A 390 18.58 -11.99 10.30
C GLU A 390 18.11 -13.31 9.64
N THR A 391 17.35 -13.20 8.54
CA THR A 391 16.81 -14.36 7.83
C THR A 391 17.91 -15.17 7.15
N GLN A 392 18.83 -14.50 6.46
CA GLN A 392 19.94 -15.18 5.77
C GLN A 392 20.90 -15.84 6.77
N MET A 393 21.22 -15.18 7.89
CA MET A 393 22.03 -15.80 8.95
C MET A 393 21.31 -16.95 9.65
N ALA A 394 19.99 -16.86 9.82
CA ALA A 394 19.21 -17.96 10.35
C ALA A 394 19.27 -19.20 9.43
N ALA A 395 19.23 -19.02 8.10
CA ALA A 395 19.41 -20.11 7.14
C ALA A 395 20.83 -20.70 7.21
N ILE A 396 21.86 -19.86 7.21
CA ILE A 396 23.28 -20.26 7.32
C ILE A 396 23.50 -21.12 8.57
N LEU A 397 23.05 -20.64 9.73
CA LEU A 397 23.27 -21.33 11.00
C LEU A 397 22.41 -22.58 11.16
N ALA A 398 21.15 -22.56 10.69
CA ALA A 398 20.26 -23.72 10.79
C ALA A 398 20.74 -24.89 9.91
N LEU A 399 21.36 -24.58 8.77
CA LEU A 399 21.77 -25.57 7.79
C LEU A 399 23.26 -25.91 7.89
N GLY A 400 24.05 -25.12 8.63
CA GLY A 400 25.50 -25.24 8.62
C GLY A 400 26.06 -24.97 7.21
N ALA A 401 25.58 -23.90 6.60
CA ALA A 401 26.04 -23.39 5.31
C ALA A 401 27.17 -22.36 5.52
N ASP A 402 27.89 -22.06 4.46
CA ASP A 402 28.94 -21.04 4.43
C ASP A 402 28.44 -19.74 3.77
N ALA A 403 27.43 -19.85 2.90
CA ALA A 403 26.86 -18.72 2.17
C ALA A 403 25.35 -18.85 1.99
N CYS A 404 24.66 -17.72 1.88
CA CYS A 404 23.25 -17.62 1.58
C CYS A 404 22.99 -16.55 0.50
N PHE A 405 22.17 -16.92 -0.47
CA PHE A 405 21.63 -16.02 -1.50
C PHE A 405 20.11 -15.92 -1.35
N LEU A 406 19.49 -14.97 -2.04
CA LEU A 406 18.07 -15.02 -2.34
C LEU A 406 17.86 -15.71 -3.68
N ALA A 407 16.80 -16.53 -3.79
CA ALA A 407 16.48 -17.17 -5.08
C ALA A 407 15.81 -16.19 -6.04
N ARG A 408 15.07 -15.23 -5.49
CA ARG A 408 14.39 -14.16 -6.22
C ARG A 408 14.59 -12.87 -5.43
N GLU A 409 14.59 -11.76 -6.12
CA GLU A 409 14.64 -10.43 -5.54
C GLU A 409 13.51 -9.58 -6.09
N ARG A 410 13.18 -8.51 -5.37
CA ARG A 410 12.26 -7.50 -5.87
C ARG A 410 13.02 -6.54 -6.78
N LEU A 411 12.54 -6.36 -7.99
CA LEU A 411 13.04 -5.33 -8.90
C LEU A 411 12.12 -4.12 -8.82
N TRP A 412 12.66 -2.93 -8.68
CA TRP A 412 11.89 -1.69 -8.69
C TRP A 412 12.52 -0.68 -9.65
N TRP A 413 11.74 -0.25 -10.64
CA TRP A 413 12.13 0.75 -11.61
C TRP A 413 11.22 1.98 -11.48
N PRO A 414 11.56 2.93 -10.57
CA PRO A 414 10.73 4.09 -10.29
C PRO A 414 10.40 4.90 -11.55
N ALA A 415 11.41 5.19 -12.38
CA ALA A 415 11.26 5.99 -13.60
C ALA A 415 10.31 5.38 -14.64
N ARG A 416 10.14 4.04 -14.63
CA ARG A 416 9.24 3.32 -15.55
C ARG A 416 7.96 2.84 -14.86
N ARG A 417 7.79 3.11 -13.57
CA ARG A 417 6.66 2.66 -12.74
C ARG A 417 6.46 1.15 -12.82
N LYS A 418 7.56 0.40 -12.75
CA LYS A 418 7.52 -1.06 -12.74
C LYS A 418 8.05 -1.58 -11.43
N LEU A 419 7.36 -2.56 -10.89
CA LEU A 419 7.84 -3.39 -9.79
C LEU A 419 7.72 -4.85 -10.24
N ALA A 420 8.66 -5.71 -9.88
CA ALA A 420 8.62 -7.11 -10.29
C ALA A 420 9.23 -8.02 -9.24
N ILE A 421 8.88 -9.30 -9.30
CA ILE A 421 9.63 -10.38 -8.64
C ILE A 421 10.40 -11.09 -9.73
N SER A 422 11.72 -11.10 -9.61
CA SER A 422 12.59 -11.67 -10.61
C SER A 422 12.37 -13.19 -10.80
N CYS A 423 12.98 -13.76 -11.84
CA CYS A 423 13.05 -15.20 -11.98
C CYS A 423 13.95 -15.82 -10.90
N ALA A 424 13.74 -17.11 -10.64
CA ALA A 424 14.61 -17.84 -9.73
C ALA A 424 16.00 -18.03 -10.36
N ARG A 425 17.02 -17.37 -9.80
CA ARG A 425 18.43 -17.56 -10.16
C ARG A 425 19.34 -17.26 -8.97
N LEU A 426 20.64 -17.38 -9.18
CA LEU A 426 21.64 -16.86 -8.25
C LEU A 426 21.66 -15.33 -8.38
N TRP A 427 21.30 -14.62 -7.32
CA TRP A 427 21.35 -13.15 -7.25
C TRP A 427 22.55 -12.70 -6.42
N GLU A 428 23.65 -12.40 -7.11
CA GLU A 428 24.95 -12.04 -6.52
C GLU A 428 24.87 -10.86 -5.54
N GLY A 429 24.09 -9.81 -5.84
CA GLY A 429 23.88 -8.65 -4.95
C GLY A 429 23.27 -9.00 -3.58
N SER A 430 22.54 -10.12 -3.50
CA SER A 430 21.88 -10.57 -2.27
C SER A 430 22.80 -11.33 -1.30
N MET A 431 24.05 -11.61 -1.70
CA MET A 431 24.94 -12.56 -1.03
C MET A 431 25.28 -12.20 0.43
N VAL A 432 25.22 -13.22 1.30
CA VAL A 432 25.85 -13.26 2.63
C VAL A 432 26.80 -14.47 2.65
N CYS A 433 28.07 -14.28 2.98
CA CYS A 433 29.09 -15.33 2.88
C CYS A 433 30.09 -15.27 4.04
N ALA A 434 30.59 -16.43 4.47
CA ALA A 434 31.72 -16.52 5.38
C ALA A 434 32.95 -15.85 4.75
N LYS A 435 33.56 -14.91 5.48
CA LYS A 435 34.63 -14.05 4.97
C LYS A 435 35.86 -14.84 4.51
N ASP A 436 36.21 -15.91 5.23
CA ASP A 436 37.34 -16.80 4.92
C ASP A 436 37.08 -17.72 3.70
N ARG A 437 35.83 -17.77 3.25
CA ARG A 437 35.38 -18.54 2.09
C ARG A 437 35.13 -17.67 0.86
N LEU A 438 35.11 -16.34 1.01
CA LEU A 438 34.87 -15.42 -0.09
C LEU A 438 36.11 -15.29 -1.00
N PRO A 439 36.01 -15.64 -2.29
CA PRO A 439 37.05 -15.33 -3.27
C PRO A 439 37.27 -13.82 -3.41
N ARG A 440 38.45 -13.42 -3.86
CA ARG A 440 38.70 -12.00 -4.20
C ARG A 440 37.93 -11.63 -5.45
N TYR A 441 37.34 -10.44 -5.44
CA TYR A 441 36.71 -9.86 -6.63
C TYR A 441 37.78 -9.58 -7.69
N PRO A 442 37.54 -9.91 -8.99
CA PRO A 442 38.43 -9.53 -10.07
C PRO A 442 38.48 -8.00 -10.21
N ALA A 443 39.58 -7.47 -10.74
CA ALA A 443 39.78 -6.03 -10.95
C ALA A 443 38.96 -5.52 -12.16
N GLU A 444 37.64 -5.63 -12.06
CA GLU A 444 36.67 -5.23 -13.08
C GLU A 444 35.82 -4.06 -12.57
N ARG A 445 35.33 -3.23 -13.49
CA ARG A 445 34.48 -2.07 -13.19
C ARG A 445 32.98 -2.42 -13.15
N ARG A 446 32.61 -3.61 -13.63
CA ARG A 446 31.24 -4.11 -13.73
C ARG A 446 31.24 -5.62 -13.82
N GLY A 447 30.32 -6.28 -13.13
CA GLY A 447 30.10 -7.73 -13.22
C GLY A 447 31.12 -8.57 -12.45
N GLU A 448 31.93 -7.92 -11.61
CA GLU A 448 32.98 -8.56 -10.82
C GLU A 448 32.44 -9.51 -9.74
N ASP A 449 31.17 -9.38 -9.35
CA ASP A 449 30.52 -10.23 -8.36
C ASP A 449 30.00 -11.55 -8.93
N THR A 450 29.64 -11.60 -10.21
CA THR A 450 29.19 -12.84 -10.87
C THR A 450 30.22 -13.98 -10.72
N PRO A 451 31.51 -13.83 -11.10
CA PRO A 451 32.48 -14.91 -10.94
C PRO A 451 32.76 -15.27 -9.48
N VAL A 452 32.61 -14.31 -8.55
CA VAL A 452 32.74 -14.57 -7.12
C VAL A 452 31.57 -15.41 -6.60
N ALA A 453 30.34 -15.06 -6.98
CA ALA A 453 29.14 -15.79 -6.59
C ALA A 453 29.14 -17.22 -7.15
N GLU A 454 29.52 -17.39 -8.42
CA GLU A 454 29.69 -18.71 -9.04
C GLU A 454 30.75 -19.54 -8.31
N GLU A 455 31.89 -18.94 -7.97
CA GLU A 455 32.95 -19.62 -7.24
C GLU A 455 32.53 -19.98 -5.80
N VAL A 456 31.80 -19.11 -5.10
CA VAL A 456 31.24 -19.41 -3.78
C VAL A 456 30.29 -20.60 -3.86
N VAL A 457 29.38 -20.63 -4.83
CA VAL A 457 28.46 -21.76 -5.03
C VAL A 457 29.22 -23.06 -5.37
N ARG A 458 30.31 -22.95 -6.12
CA ARG A 458 31.16 -24.09 -6.52
C ARG A 458 32.00 -24.65 -5.36
N SER A 459 32.51 -23.78 -4.50
CA SER A 459 33.52 -24.12 -3.49
C SER A 459 32.97 -24.28 -2.08
N CYS A 460 31.77 -23.74 -1.81
CA CYS A 460 31.19 -23.65 -0.48
C CYS A 460 29.82 -24.32 -0.41
N ARG A 461 29.36 -24.59 0.83
CA ARG A 461 27.96 -24.98 1.04
C ARG A 461 27.09 -23.73 0.99
N ALA A 462 26.57 -23.42 -0.20
CA ALA A 462 25.64 -22.31 -0.40
C ALA A 462 24.19 -22.77 -0.24
N VAL A 463 23.36 -21.90 0.33
CA VAL A 463 21.90 -22.07 0.42
C VAL A 463 21.21 -20.87 -0.22
N SER A 464 19.94 -21.05 -0.59
CA SER A 464 19.13 -19.96 -1.12
C SER A 464 17.83 -19.84 -0.34
N VAL A 465 17.34 -18.62 -0.13
CA VAL A 465 16.06 -18.33 0.55
C VAL A 465 15.09 -17.68 -0.43
N ASP A 466 13.83 -18.13 -0.46
CA ASP A 466 12.78 -17.45 -1.23
C ASP A 466 12.11 -16.40 -0.38
N ALA A 467 12.70 -15.22 -0.35
CA ALA A 467 12.12 -14.09 0.33
C ALA A 467 12.46 -12.84 -0.47
N PRO A 468 11.85 -12.66 -1.66
CA PRO A 468 12.18 -11.56 -2.55
C PRO A 468 11.90 -10.19 -1.92
N GLU A 469 11.12 -10.12 -0.84
CA GLU A 469 10.94 -8.90 -0.07
C GLU A 469 12.18 -8.43 0.69
N LEU A 470 13.15 -9.31 0.96
CA LEU A 470 14.32 -8.98 1.78
C LEU A 470 15.32 -8.04 1.08
N TYR A 471 15.28 -7.99 -0.24
CA TYR A 471 16.17 -7.21 -1.09
C TYR A 471 15.37 -6.59 -2.24
N THR A 472 15.46 -5.27 -2.38
CA THR A 472 14.89 -4.56 -3.53
C THR A 472 16.00 -3.90 -4.33
N TYR A 473 16.22 -4.41 -5.55
CA TYR A 473 17.10 -3.83 -6.54
C TYR A 473 16.43 -2.61 -7.19
N VAL A 474 17.09 -1.45 -7.18
CA VAL A 474 16.53 -0.18 -7.67
C VAL A 474 17.14 0.20 -9.02
N CYS A 475 16.34 0.12 -10.09
CA CYS A 475 16.74 0.48 -11.45
C CYS A 475 16.60 1.99 -11.71
N HIS A 476 17.69 2.65 -12.09
CA HIS A 476 17.79 4.07 -12.43
C HIS A 476 18.91 4.35 -13.45
N GLY A 477 18.91 5.54 -14.05
CA GLY A 477 19.86 5.90 -15.14
C GLY A 477 21.34 5.98 -14.76
N ASN A 478 21.69 5.71 -13.50
CA ASN A 478 23.06 5.76 -12.98
C ASN A 478 23.57 4.40 -12.49
N ASN A 479 22.83 3.30 -12.69
CA ASN A 479 23.37 1.97 -12.37
C ASN A 479 24.57 1.62 -13.28
N THR A 480 25.33 0.61 -12.90
CA THR A 480 26.47 0.11 -13.68
C THR A 480 26.03 -0.58 -14.99
N PHE A 481 24.78 -1.05 -15.06
CA PHE A 481 24.16 -1.61 -16.25
C PHE A 481 23.18 -0.62 -16.89
N ASP A 482 22.93 -0.78 -18.19
CA ASP A 482 22.04 0.08 -18.96
C ASP A 482 20.58 -0.40 -18.91
N GLU A 483 19.68 0.41 -19.49
CA GLU A 483 18.25 0.10 -19.53
C GLU A 483 17.91 -1.23 -20.23
N SER A 484 18.72 -1.67 -21.20
CA SER A 484 18.44 -2.90 -21.96
C SER A 484 18.64 -4.14 -21.08
N HIS A 485 19.67 -4.12 -20.24
CA HIS A 485 19.90 -5.15 -19.24
C HIS A 485 18.73 -5.27 -18.26
N PHE A 486 18.20 -4.14 -17.77
CA PHE A 486 17.05 -4.17 -16.87
C PHE A 486 15.77 -4.64 -17.57
N ALA A 487 15.56 -4.25 -18.82
CA ALA A 487 14.41 -4.71 -19.59
C ALA A 487 14.37 -6.25 -19.69
N GLU A 488 15.51 -6.90 -19.93
CA GLU A 488 15.61 -8.37 -19.97
C GLU A 488 15.17 -9.02 -18.65
N HIS A 489 15.61 -8.48 -17.50
CA HIS A 489 15.20 -9.00 -16.18
C HIS A 489 13.70 -8.84 -15.91
N PHE A 490 13.12 -7.71 -16.36
CA PHE A 490 11.68 -7.50 -16.27
C PHE A 490 10.92 -8.44 -17.22
N ASP A 491 11.43 -8.76 -18.41
CA ASP A 491 10.76 -9.63 -19.38
C ASP A 491 10.64 -11.09 -18.91
N VAL A 492 11.60 -11.56 -18.11
CA VAL A 492 11.61 -12.93 -17.54
C VAL A 492 11.11 -12.99 -16.10
N ALA A 493 10.65 -11.87 -15.54
CA ALA A 493 10.17 -11.81 -14.16
C ALA A 493 8.95 -12.71 -13.92
N THR A 494 8.88 -13.32 -12.74
CA THR A 494 7.76 -14.21 -12.37
C THR A 494 6.48 -13.47 -12.05
N GLN A 495 6.59 -12.20 -11.63
CA GLN A 495 5.48 -11.30 -11.39
C GLN A 495 5.91 -9.89 -11.79
N ILE A 496 5.00 -9.13 -12.42
CA ILE A 496 5.25 -7.75 -12.82
C ILE A 496 4.01 -6.92 -12.47
N TRP A 497 4.25 -5.79 -11.84
CA TRP A 497 3.28 -4.75 -11.56
C TRP A 497 3.74 -3.48 -12.27
N ALA A 498 3.22 -3.28 -13.47
CA ALA A 498 3.44 -2.09 -14.28
C ALA A 498 2.15 -1.27 -14.45
N GLU A 499 1.00 -1.87 -14.15
CA GLU A 499 -0.28 -1.17 -14.15
C GLU A 499 -0.37 -0.20 -12.98
N PRO A 500 -0.87 1.03 -13.18
CA PRO A 500 -0.71 2.11 -12.22
C PRO A 500 -1.22 1.78 -10.81
N GLY A 501 -2.44 1.21 -10.70
CA GLY A 501 -3.02 0.82 -9.41
C GLY A 501 -2.31 -0.36 -8.73
N ALA A 502 -1.85 -1.35 -9.50
CA ALA A 502 -1.17 -2.53 -8.95
C ALA A 502 0.29 -2.21 -8.58
N TYR A 503 0.96 -1.36 -9.36
CA TYR A 503 2.26 -0.79 -9.03
C TYR A 503 2.16 0.03 -7.73
N ALA A 504 1.14 0.87 -7.63
CA ALA A 504 0.89 1.71 -6.47
C ALA A 504 0.67 0.92 -5.18
N GLU A 505 -0.22 -0.07 -5.20
CA GLU A 505 -0.49 -0.93 -4.05
C GLU A 505 0.79 -1.60 -3.54
N ARG A 506 1.60 -2.14 -4.46
CA ARG A 506 2.85 -2.82 -4.13
C ARG A 506 3.89 -1.86 -3.58
N LEU A 507 3.96 -0.65 -4.14
CA LEU A 507 4.87 0.38 -3.67
C LEU A 507 4.51 0.86 -2.26
N LEU A 508 3.22 1.00 -1.95
CA LEU A 508 2.73 1.35 -0.62
C LEU A 508 3.01 0.25 0.41
N ALA A 509 2.76 -1.00 0.04
CA ALA A 509 3.13 -2.13 0.88
C ALA A 509 4.63 -2.14 1.18
N MET A 510 5.47 -1.80 0.19
CA MET A 510 6.91 -1.66 0.35
C MET A 510 7.30 -0.51 1.29
N ALA A 511 6.62 0.64 1.20
CA ALA A 511 6.84 1.81 2.04
C ALA A 511 6.61 1.57 3.54
N THR A 512 5.80 0.57 3.91
CA THR A 512 5.57 0.23 5.33
C THR A 512 6.81 -0.31 6.06
N ARG A 513 7.80 -0.80 5.30
CA ARG A 513 9.01 -1.46 5.84
C ARG A 513 10.31 -0.86 5.33
N LEU A 514 10.30 -0.22 4.16
CA LEU A 514 11.47 0.33 3.52
C LEU A 514 11.43 1.87 3.48
N PRO A 515 12.60 2.55 3.59
CA PRO A 515 12.68 4.01 3.56
C PRO A 515 12.56 4.52 2.10
N LEU A 516 11.37 4.45 1.51
CA LEU A 516 11.11 4.99 0.17
C LEU A 516 11.08 6.52 0.20
N ALA A 517 11.41 7.15 -0.93
CA ALA A 517 11.33 8.59 -1.05
C ALA A 517 9.84 9.03 -1.04
N PRO A 518 9.49 10.13 -0.36
CA PRO A 518 8.10 10.62 -0.30
C PRO A 518 7.46 10.83 -1.67
N GLY A 519 8.24 11.27 -2.68
CA GLY A 519 7.76 11.44 -4.05
C GLY A 519 7.27 10.15 -4.71
N ASP A 520 7.94 9.02 -4.46
CA ASP A 520 7.55 7.73 -5.01
C ASP A 520 6.25 7.22 -4.38
N ILE A 521 6.10 7.39 -3.07
CA ILE A 521 4.89 7.01 -2.30
C ILE A 521 3.68 7.84 -2.74
N ALA A 522 3.83 9.17 -2.85
CA ALA A 522 2.74 10.08 -3.20
C ALA A 522 2.15 9.80 -4.60
N HIS A 523 2.98 9.40 -5.57
CA HIS A 523 2.54 9.04 -6.92
C HIS A 523 1.81 7.70 -6.98
N ALA A 524 2.16 6.76 -6.11
CA ALA A 524 1.44 5.49 -5.95
C ALA A 524 0.06 5.71 -5.31
N GLU A 525 -0.02 6.42 -4.19
CA GLU A 525 -1.28 6.73 -3.52
C GLU A 525 -2.29 7.40 -4.47
N THR A 526 -1.81 8.32 -5.31
CA THR A 526 -2.63 9.00 -6.33
C THR A 526 -3.19 8.02 -7.37
N GLU A 527 -2.40 7.03 -7.83
CA GLU A 527 -2.80 6.04 -8.84
C GLU A 527 -3.69 4.92 -8.31
N ALA A 528 -3.43 4.45 -7.10
CA ALA A 528 -4.30 3.53 -6.39
C ALA A 528 -5.69 4.16 -6.18
N GLU A 529 -5.73 5.46 -5.83
CA GLU A 529 -6.99 6.20 -5.70
C GLU A 529 -7.70 6.47 -7.03
N THR A 530 -6.99 6.72 -8.13
CA THR A 530 -7.63 6.89 -9.46
C THR A 530 -8.15 5.58 -10.04
N ALA A 531 -7.46 4.46 -9.76
CA ALA A 531 -7.93 3.12 -10.09
C ALA A 531 -9.14 2.71 -9.22
N ALA A 532 -9.13 3.05 -7.92
CA ALA A 532 -10.22 2.76 -6.98
C ALA A 532 -11.47 3.64 -7.18
N THR A 533 -11.31 4.92 -7.57
CA THR A 533 -12.44 5.84 -7.83
C THR A 533 -13.16 5.60 -9.15
N ALA A 534 -12.60 4.79 -10.06
CA ALA A 534 -13.31 4.32 -11.25
C ALA A 534 -14.27 3.15 -10.95
N ASP A 535 -14.07 2.42 -9.84
CA ASP A 535 -14.77 1.15 -9.57
C ASP A 535 -15.59 1.15 -8.26
N ALA A 536 -15.37 2.10 -7.34
CA ALA A 536 -16.03 2.09 -6.02
C ALA A 536 -16.78 3.40 -5.73
N GLY A 537 -17.91 3.58 -6.39
CA GLY A 537 -19.01 4.39 -5.87
C GLY A 537 -19.95 3.53 -5.03
N ALA A 538 -19.56 3.17 -3.80
CA ALA A 538 -20.45 2.93 -2.64
C ALA A 538 -19.74 2.13 -1.54
N GLY A 539 -19.96 2.54 -0.28
CA GLY A 539 -19.95 1.61 0.85
C GLY A 539 -18.74 1.67 1.78
N ALA A 540 -18.71 2.69 2.64
CA ALA A 540 -17.74 2.87 3.73
C ALA A 540 -18.07 2.02 4.97
N GLY A 541 -17.07 1.77 5.83
CA GLY A 541 -17.30 1.70 7.28
C GLY A 541 -16.33 0.85 8.09
N ALA A 542 -15.25 1.46 8.58
CA ALA A 542 -14.27 0.88 9.50
C ALA A 542 -14.68 0.97 10.98
N GLY A 543 -14.07 0.11 11.81
CA GLY A 543 -14.07 0.20 13.28
C GLY A 543 -12.64 0.25 13.84
N ALA A 544 -12.40 1.14 14.79
CA ALA A 544 -11.10 1.59 15.31
C ALA A 544 -10.81 1.14 16.75
N ALA A 545 -9.53 1.12 17.17
CA ALA A 545 -8.99 1.44 18.52
C ALA A 545 -7.51 0.97 18.60
N ARG A 546 -6.53 1.58 19.29
CA ARG A 546 -6.45 2.71 20.24
C ARG A 546 -4.96 3.08 20.41
N ALA A 547 -4.67 4.35 20.66
CA ALA A 547 -3.35 4.90 20.97
C ALA A 547 -3.16 5.12 22.49
N SER A 548 -1.91 5.28 22.94
CA SER A 548 -1.58 5.81 24.28
C SER A 548 -0.57 6.96 24.18
N GLU A 549 -0.89 8.07 24.85
CA GLU A 549 -0.22 9.37 24.86
C GLU A 549 1.02 9.43 25.78
N ARG A 550 1.96 10.36 25.50
CA ARG A 550 2.84 11.00 26.51
C ARG A 550 3.07 12.50 26.20
N ARG A 551 3.17 13.30 27.26
CA ARG A 551 3.14 14.79 27.29
C ARG A 551 4.50 15.46 26.99
N PRO A 552 4.52 16.74 26.55
CA PRO A 552 5.73 17.47 26.14
C PRO A 552 6.23 18.51 27.15
N HIS A 553 7.51 18.89 27.00
CA HIS A 553 8.22 19.97 27.71
C HIS A 553 8.45 21.20 26.80
N THR A 554 8.53 22.40 27.37
CA THR A 554 8.68 23.71 26.70
C THR A 554 10.07 24.35 26.90
N VAL A 555 10.52 25.16 25.93
CA VAL A 555 11.80 25.94 25.93
C VAL A 555 11.55 27.32 25.23
N PRO A 556 12.26 28.44 25.58
CA PRO A 556 11.90 29.81 25.21
C PRO A 556 12.57 30.40 23.93
N GLU A 557 12.07 31.58 23.53
CA GLU A 557 12.23 32.36 22.27
C GLU A 557 13.61 33.00 21.99
N PRO A 558 14.08 33.10 20.71
CA PRO A 558 15.31 33.82 20.33
C PRO A 558 15.10 35.14 19.55
N ALA A 559 16.12 36.01 19.58
CA ALA A 559 16.19 37.36 18.98
C ALA A 559 16.85 37.38 17.57
N PRO A 560 16.69 38.46 16.75
CA PRO A 560 17.00 38.45 15.30
C PRO A 560 18.45 38.85 14.92
N ALA A 561 18.91 38.38 13.75
CA ALA A 561 20.28 38.51 13.20
C ALA A 561 20.43 39.60 12.08
N PRO A 562 21.66 40.05 11.73
CA PRO A 562 21.93 41.20 10.83
C PRO A 562 22.15 40.85 9.33
N ALA A 563 22.30 41.89 8.49
CA ALA A 563 21.79 41.99 7.12
C ALA A 563 22.70 41.61 5.90
N SER A 564 23.71 40.74 6.03
CA SER A 564 24.50 40.25 4.86
C SER A 564 24.34 38.75 4.55
N GLU A 565 23.34 38.10 5.15
CA GLU A 565 23.07 36.66 5.05
C GLU A 565 21.56 36.41 4.80
N ARG A 566 20.94 37.09 3.82
CA ARG A 566 19.51 36.91 3.52
C ARG A 566 19.33 35.85 2.42
N PRO A 567 18.66 34.72 2.69
CA PRO A 567 18.55 33.60 1.74
C PRO A 567 17.69 33.97 0.52
N SER A 568 17.86 33.26 -0.59
CA SER A 568 17.02 33.48 -1.77
C SER A 568 15.56 33.07 -1.51
N LEU A 569 14.61 33.93 -1.92
CA LEU A 569 13.18 33.77 -1.68
C LEU A 569 12.41 33.73 -3.00
N LEU A 570 11.47 32.80 -3.15
CA LEU A 570 10.47 32.77 -4.21
C LEU A 570 9.09 33.11 -3.65
N VAL A 571 8.47 34.18 -4.13
CA VAL A 571 7.07 34.51 -3.81
C VAL A 571 6.17 33.91 -4.89
N LEU A 572 5.22 33.07 -4.49
CA LEU A 572 4.28 32.41 -5.38
C LEU A 572 2.85 32.89 -5.17
N THR A 573 2.22 33.33 -6.25
CA THR A 573 0.86 33.89 -6.21
C THR A 573 0.00 33.39 -7.37
N PRO A 574 -1.02 32.54 -7.09
CA PRO A 574 -2.05 32.19 -8.07
C PRO A 574 -3.05 33.35 -8.25
N LEU A 575 -3.44 33.63 -9.49
CA LEU A 575 -4.24 34.78 -9.89
C LEU A 575 -5.43 34.33 -10.75
N LYS A 576 -6.62 34.78 -10.37
CA LYS A 576 -7.87 34.64 -11.13
C LYS A 576 -8.78 35.81 -10.81
N ASP A 577 -9.24 36.52 -11.83
CA ASP A 577 -10.13 37.70 -11.67
C ASP A 577 -9.56 38.72 -10.66
N ALA A 578 -8.25 39.01 -10.77
CA ALA A 578 -7.48 39.79 -9.82
C ALA A 578 -7.25 41.25 -10.25
N ALA A 579 -7.86 41.74 -11.33
CA ALA A 579 -7.57 43.07 -11.90
C ALA A 579 -7.79 44.19 -10.88
N THR A 580 -8.79 44.05 -10.00
CA THR A 580 -9.09 45.02 -8.93
C THR A 580 -8.07 45.04 -7.80
N PHE A 581 -7.34 43.94 -7.58
CA PHE A 581 -6.40 43.80 -6.45
C PHE A 581 -4.94 43.96 -6.89
N LEU A 582 -4.66 43.67 -8.16
CA LEU A 582 -3.31 43.55 -8.70
C LEU A 582 -2.44 44.80 -8.48
N PRO A 583 -2.88 46.06 -8.72
CA PRO A 583 -2.05 47.23 -8.49
C PRO A 583 -1.59 47.35 -7.03
N ALA A 584 -2.55 47.27 -6.09
CA ALA A 584 -2.26 47.36 -4.67
C ALA A 584 -1.39 46.17 -4.20
N TYR A 585 -1.56 45.00 -4.79
CA TYR A 585 -0.74 43.83 -4.51
C TYR A 585 0.72 44.03 -4.94
N LEU A 586 0.97 44.55 -6.14
CA LEU A 586 2.31 44.86 -6.61
C LEU A 586 2.98 45.95 -5.75
N ASP A 587 2.24 47.01 -5.39
CA ASP A 587 2.73 48.06 -4.48
C ASP A 587 3.16 47.48 -3.12
N ARG A 588 2.40 46.51 -2.60
CA ARG A 588 2.71 45.83 -1.32
C ARG A 588 3.90 44.88 -1.42
N LEU A 589 4.03 44.14 -2.53
CA LEU A 589 5.24 43.36 -2.81
C LEU A 589 6.49 44.26 -2.83
N HIS A 590 6.40 45.44 -3.46
CA HIS A 590 7.48 46.42 -3.50
C HIS A 590 7.80 46.99 -2.10
N GLY A 591 6.81 46.99 -1.21
CA GLY A 591 6.92 47.44 0.18
C GLY A 591 7.48 46.41 1.16
N LEU A 592 7.71 45.15 0.75
CA LEU A 592 8.41 44.18 1.60
C LEU A 592 9.85 44.63 1.84
N ASP A 593 10.29 44.62 3.09
CA ASP A 593 11.67 44.90 3.50
C ASP A 593 12.58 43.68 3.20
N TYR A 594 12.61 43.24 1.95
CA TYR A 594 13.45 42.14 1.50
C TYR A 594 14.20 42.52 0.22
N PRO A 595 15.50 42.17 0.07
CA PRO A 595 16.27 42.58 -1.10
C PRO A 595 15.64 42.01 -2.38
N ARG A 596 15.35 42.89 -3.35
CA ARG A 596 14.69 42.49 -4.61
C ARG A 596 15.60 41.59 -5.46
N GLU A 597 16.91 41.77 -5.37
CA GLU A 597 17.94 40.93 -5.96
C GLU A 597 18.00 39.50 -5.38
N ALA A 598 17.41 39.28 -4.20
CA ALA A 598 17.28 37.97 -3.56
C ALA A 598 15.86 37.39 -3.70
N MET A 599 14.92 38.14 -4.28
CA MET A 599 13.50 37.80 -4.35
C MET A 599 13.07 37.52 -5.79
N SER A 600 12.59 36.31 -6.02
CA SER A 600 12.01 35.85 -7.28
C SER A 600 10.49 35.82 -7.16
N LEU A 601 9.78 36.04 -8.26
CA LEU A 601 8.32 36.04 -8.32
C LEU A 601 7.84 34.93 -9.26
N GLY A 602 6.88 34.14 -8.80
CA GLY A 602 6.10 33.22 -9.63
C GLY A 602 4.64 33.63 -9.61
N LEU A 603 4.12 34.03 -10.77
CA LEU A 603 2.74 34.45 -10.95
C LEU A 603 2.05 33.46 -11.89
N LEU A 604 0.92 32.87 -11.48
CA LEU A 604 0.10 32.04 -12.36
C LEU A 604 -1.24 32.71 -12.61
N GLU A 605 -1.49 33.10 -13.85
CA GLU A 605 -2.79 33.59 -14.30
C GLU A 605 -3.56 32.48 -15.04
N GLY A 606 -4.82 32.25 -14.65
CA GLY A 606 -5.65 31.22 -15.25
C GLY A 606 -7.14 31.34 -14.91
N ASP A 607 -7.99 30.99 -15.87
CA ASP A 607 -9.45 31.08 -15.81
C ASP A 607 -10.00 32.51 -15.53
N SER A 608 -9.22 33.58 -15.74
CA SER A 608 -9.67 34.97 -15.55
C SER A 608 -10.64 35.41 -16.65
N LYS A 609 -11.60 36.25 -16.28
CA LYS A 609 -12.60 36.87 -17.16
C LYS A 609 -12.52 38.39 -17.19
N ASP A 610 -11.69 38.98 -16.35
CA ASP A 610 -11.41 40.42 -16.31
C ASP A 610 -10.07 40.76 -17.00
N SER A 611 -9.59 41.99 -16.81
CA SER A 611 -8.35 42.47 -17.42
C SER A 611 -7.06 42.05 -16.69
N THR A 612 -7.10 41.01 -15.84
CA THR A 612 -5.94 40.57 -15.04
C THR A 612 -4.75 40.25 -15.93
N ARG A 613 -5.01 39.54 -17.04
CA ARG A 613 -3.97 39.10 -17.97
C ARG A 613 -3.28 40.26 -18.65
N GLU A 614 -4.05 41.23 -19.15
CA GLU A 614 -3.52 42.41 -19.81
C GLU A 614 -2.68 43.25 -18.84
N MET A 615 -3.15 43.39 -17.59
CA MET A 615 -2.43 44.14 -16.56
C MET A 615 -1.11 43.47 -16.16
N LEU A 616 -1.08 42.14 -16.00
CA LEU A 616 0.16 41.39 -15.75
C LEU A 616 1.15 41.53 -16.90
N GLN A 617 0.67 41.43 -18.14
CA GLN A 617 1.52 41.57 -19.33
C GLN A 617 2.14 42.98 -19.43
N GLN A 618 1.41 44.02 -19.00
CA GLN A 618 1.91 45.40 -18.95
C GLN A 618 2.91 45.62 -17.82
N ALA A 619 2.72 44.99 -16.66
CA ALA A 619 3.61 45.12 -15.51
C ALA A 619 4.91 44.31 -15.65
N LEU A 620 4.88 43.20 -16.41
CA LEU A 620 5.96 42.22 -16.50
C LEU A 620 7.36 42.83 -16.77
N PRO A 621 7.56 43.75 -17.75
CA PRO A 621 8.89 44.30 -18.01
C PRO A 621 9.48 45.08 -16.82
N GLY A 622 8.63 45.74 -16.03
CA GLY A 622 9.05 46.44 -14.82
C GLY A 622 9.45 45.46 -13.71
N LEU A 623 8.67 44.40 -13.53
CA LEU A 623 8.96 43.36 -12.55
C LEU A 623 10.26 42.60 -12.89
N GLU A 624 10.48 42.27 -14.16
CA GLU A 624 11.71 41.62 -14.64
C GLU A 624 12.97 42.48 -14.47
N ALA A 625 12.82 43.81 -14.44
CA ALA A 625 13.93 44.73 -14.24
C ALA A 625 14.32 44.90 -12.76
N GLU A 626 13.39 44.65 -11.83
CA GLU A 626 13.57 44.92 -10.40
C GLU A 626 13.85 43.68 -9.56
N PHE A 627 13.21 42.56 -9.86
CA PHE A 627 13.30 41.32 -9.08
C PHE A 627 14.34 40.36 -9.65
N ARG A 628 14.88 39.48 -8.79
CA ARG A 628 15.90 38.47 -9.16
C ARG A 628 15.50 37.65 -10.38
N ARG A 629 14.24 37.20 -10.42
CA ARG A 629 13.64 36.44 -11.51
C ARG A 629 12.12 36.56 -11.43
N VAL A 630 11.46 36.68 -12.57
CA VAL A 630 10.00 36.66 -12.66
C VAL A 630 9.58 35.55 -13.60
N THR A 631 8.66 34.69 -13.14
CA THR A 631 8.07 33.61 -13.93
C THR A 631 6.56 33.86 -14.01
N LEU A 632 6.08 34.26 -15.18
CA LEU A 632 4.65 34.37 -15.47
C LEU A 632 4.18 33.10 -16.18
N VAL A 633 3.22 32.41 -15.58
CA VAL A 633 2.61 31.18 -16.10
C VAL A 633 1.18 31.46 -16.49
N HIS A 634 0.81 31.16 -17.75
CA HIS A 634 -0.58 31.18 -18.19
C HIS A 634 -1.11 29.76 -18.32
N ARG A 635 -2.14 29.42 -17.54
CA ARG A 635 -2.76 28.10 -17.62
C ARG A 635 -4.20 28.11 -17.09
N ASP A 636 -5.14 27.80 -17.98
CA ASP A 636 -6.53 27.54 -17.60
C ASP A 636 -6.70 26.12 -17.03
N PHE A 637 -7.53 26.02 -15.99
CA PHE A 637 -7.85 24.75 -15.32
C PHE A 637 -9.35 24.40 -15.42
N GLY A 638 -10.16 25.27 -16.05
CA GLY A 638 -11.53 24.98 -16.45
C GLY A 638 -12.52 24.94 -15.28
N LEU A 639 -12.21 25.62 -14.17
CA LEU A 639 -13.13 25.65 -13.01
C LEU A 639 -14.25 26.67 -13.23
N GLN A 640 -15.41 26.17 -13.68
CA GLN A 640 -16.68 26.89 -13.68
C GLN A 640 -17.54 26.42 -12.51
N LEU A 641 -17.74 27.29 -11.51
CA LEU A 641 -18.62 27.02 -10.37
C LEU A 641 -19.94 27.77 -10.57
N ALA A 642 -21.06 27.04 -10.59
CA ALA A 642 -22.39 27.61 -10.44
C ALA A 642 -22.78 27.51 -8.96
N GLY A 643 -22.74 28.62 -8.21
CA GLY A 643 -23.15 28.69 -6.81
C GLY A 643 -22.13 29.30 -5.83
N PRO A 644 -22.51 29.54 -4.57
CA PRO A 644 -21.64 30.14 -3.57
C PRO A 644 -20.46 29.24 -3.21
N ARG A 645 -19.27 29.84 -3.00
CA ARG A 645 -17.99 29.15 -2.75
C ARG A 645 -18.03 28.16 -1.56
N TRP A 646 -18.98 28.30 -0.65
CA TRP A 646 -19.18 27.49 0.57
C TRP A 646 -20.22 26.37 0.43
N ALA A 647 -20.84 26.18 -0.74
CA ALA A 647 -21.88 25.17 -0.92
C ALA A 647 -21.35 23.73 -0.72
N PRO A 648 -22.07 22.87 0.04
CA PRO A 648 -21.78 21.45 0.14
C PRO A 648 -21.75 20.80 -1.26
N GLY A 649 -20.76 19.95 -1.56
CA GLY A 649 -20.56 19.35 -2.88
C GLY A 649 -19.54 20.06 -3.78
N LEU A 650 -19.22 21.35 -3.53
CA LEU A 650 -18.30 22.13 -4.36
C LEU A 650 -16.90 22.30 -3.75
N GLN A 651 -16.74 22.11 -2.44
CA GLN A 651 -15.49 22.39 -1.71
C GLN A 651 -14.33 21.49 -2.15
N ARG A 652 -14.54 20.17 -2.29
CA ARG A 652 -13.49 19.25 -2.77
C ARG A 652 -13.01 19.63 -4.17
N ARG A 653 -13.95 19.88 -5.10
CA ARG A 653 -13.63 20.26 -6.48
C ARG A 653 -12.87 21.58 -6.55
N ARG A 654 -13.30 22.59 -5.78
CA ARG A 654 -12.61 23.89 -5.68
C ARG A 654 -11.20 23.75 -5.13
N ARG A 655 -11.02 23.06 -3.98
CA ARG A 655 -9.71 22.87 -3.33
C ARG A 655 -8.78 21.98 -4.17
N SER A 656 -9.31 20.99 -4.87
CA SER A 656 -8.54 20.16 -5.82
C SER A 656 -7.98 20.98 -6.98
N VAL A 657 -8.78 21.88 -7.58
CA VAL A 657 -8.27 22.76 -8.64
C VAL A 657 -7.26 23.75 -8.09
N LEU A 658 -7.53 24.38 -6.94
CA LEU A 658 -6.56 25.30 -6.32
C LEU A 658 -5.22 24.62 -6.02
N ALA A 659 -5.24 23.38 -5.51
CA ALA A 659 -4.05 22.57 -5.31
C ALA A 659 -3.28 22.31 -6.61
N LYS A 660 -3.98 21.99 -7.72
CA LYS A 660 -3.36 21.83 -9.05
C LYS A 660 -2.73 23.12 -9.56
N VAL A 661 -3.39 24.26 -9.34
CA VAL A 661 -2.88 25.59 -9.70
C VAL A 661 -1.58 25.87 -8.92
N ARG A 662 -1.60 25.70 -7.59
CA ARG A 662 -0.42 25.90 -6.74
C ARG A 662 0.73 24.98 -7.16
N ASN A 663 0.49 23.67 -7.32
CA ASN A 663 1.55 22.73 -7.72
C ASN A 663 2.11 23.03 -9.11
N HIS A 664 1.26 23.46 -10.06
CA HIS A 664 1.73 23.83 -11.39
C HIS A 664 2.60 25.09 -11.36
N LEU A 665 2.20 26.09 -10.59
CA LEU A 665 2.98 27.31 -10.38
C LEU A 665 4.34 26.99 -9.73
N LEU A 666 4.33 26.23 -8.64
CA LEU A 666 5.53 25.79 -7.93
C LEU A 666 6.51 25.08 -8.88
N ALA A 667 6.04 24.09 -9.63
CA ALA A 667 6.86 23.32 -10.55
C ALA A 667 7.46 24.13 -11.72
N ARG A 668 6.90 25.31 -12.02
CA ARG A 668 7.39 26.17 -13.11
C ARG A 668 8.29 27.29 -12.63
N ALA A 669 8.07 27.79 -11.42
CA ALA A 669 8.76 28.96 -10.89
C ALA A 669 9.90 28.61 -9.92
N LEU A 670 9.84 27.48 -9.22
CA LEU A 670 10.90 27.07 -8.29
C LEU A 670 12.11 26.52 -9.04
N VAL A 671 13.29 27.10 -8.79
CA VAL A 671 14.54 26.64 -9.40
C VAL A 671 15.58 26.43 -8.30
N ASP A 672 16.19 27.50 -7.81
CA ASP A 672 17.34 27.50 -6.91
C ASP A 672 17.13 28.31 -5.65
N GLU A 673 15.90 28.81 -5.43
CA GLU A 673 15.54 29.55 -4.22
C GLU A 673 15.60 28.65 -2.97
N GLU A 674 15.99 29.23 -1.84
CA GLU A 674 16.10 28.51 -0.55
C GLU A 674 14.76 28.47 0.20
N TRP A 675 13.89 29.45 -0.04
CA TRP A 675 12.59 29.58 0.59
C TRP A 675 11.49 29.91 -0.42
N VAL A 676 10.29 29.40 -0.15
CA VAL A 676 9.07 29.68 -0.89
C VAL A 676 8.07 30.36 0.04
N LEU A 677 7.61 31.55 -0.34
CA LEU A 677 6.50 32.26 0.30
C LEU A 677 5.28 32.19 -0.61
N TRP A 678 4.26 31.45 -0.19
CA TRP A 678 2.93 31.56 -0.76
C TRP A 678 2.27 32.83 -0.25
N LEU A 679 1.71 33.63 -1.15
CA LEU A 679 1.01 34.86 -0.79
C LEU A 679 -0.17 35.10 -1.75
N ASP A 680 -1.39 35.16 -1.23
CA ASP A 680 -2.58 35.44 -2.03
C ASP A 680 -2.62 36.93 -2.45
N ALA A 681 -3.18 37.22 -3.63
CA ALA A 681 -3.20 38.58 -4.19
C ALA A 681 -4.21 39.54 -3.53
N ASP A 682 -5.26 38.99 -2.91
CA ASP A 682 -6.35 39.71 -2.24
C ASP A 682 -6.09 39.98 -0.74
N VAL A 683 -4.95 39.54 -0.21
CA VAL A 683 -4.40 40.04 1.05
C VAL A 683 -4.21 41.55 0.92
N THR A 684 -4.71 42.34 1.87
CA THR A 684 -4.67 43.81 1.79
C THR A 684 -3.63 44.48 2.67
N ASP A 685 -3.16 43.81 3.72
CA ASP A 685 -2.19 44.39 4.65
C ASP A 685 -1.32 43.30 5.28
N TYR A 686 -0.06 43.63 5.52
CA TYR A 686 0.91 42.83 6.26
C TYR A 686 2.10 43.70 6.64
N PRO A 687 2.80 43.40 7.75
CA PRO A 687 3.97 44.18 8.13
C PRO A 687 5.07 44.07 7.05
N SER A 688 5.77 45.17 6.77
CA SER A 688 6.82 45.19 5.73
C SER A 688 7.96 44.21 6.03
N ASP A 689 8.21 43.89 7.29
CA ASP A 689 9.20 42.90 7.76
C ASP A 689 8.64 41.47 7.88
N LEU A 690 7.51 41.17 7.22
CA LEU A 690 6.84 39.86 7.26
C LEU A 690 7.81 38.70 7.01
N VAL A 691 8.62 38.79 5.94
CA VAL A 691 9.55 37.72 5.53
C VAL A 691 10.57 37.47 6.65
N GLN A 692 11.12 38.52 7.25
CA GLN A 692 12.11 38.45 8.31
C GLN A 692 11.53 37.82 9.57
N ARG A 693 10.28 38.14 9.91
CA ARG A 693 9.59 37.51 11.04
C ARG A 693 9.37 36.02 10.82
N LEU A 694 8.96 35.62 9.62
CA LEU A 694 8.75 34.22 9.27
C LEU A 694 10.06 33.42 9.25
N LEU A 695 11.12 33.95 8.62
CA LEU A 695 12.46 33.35 8.63
C LEU A 695 13.04 33.30 10.06
N GLY A 696 12.85 34.37 10.83
CA GLY A 696 13.34 34.52 12.20
C GLY A 696 12.76 33.51 13.20
N ALA A 697 11.64 32.86 12.87
CA ALA A 697 11.11 31.74 13.66
C ALA A 697 12.05 30.52 13.65
N GLY A 698 12.94 30.40 12.65
CA GLY A 698 13.92 29.32 12.55
C GLY A 698 13.28 27.93 12.38
N LYS A 699 12.15 27.85 11.67
CA LYS A 699 11.40 26.62 11.40
C LYS A 699 11.19 26.44 9.90
N ASP A 700 11.02 25.19 9.49
CA ASP A 700 10.97 24.82 8.07
C ASP A 700 9.65 25.20 7.39
N ILE A 701 8.54 25.26 8.15
CA ILE A 701 7.21 25.66 7.67
C ILE A 701 6.60 26.61 8.70
N VAL A 702 6.33 27.85 8.30
CA VAL A 702 5.83 28.92 9.17
C VAL A 702 4.67 29.65 8.53
N VAL A 703 3.55 29.76 9.26
CA VAL A 703 2.36 30.49 8.84
C VAL A 703 2.11 31.70 9.76
N PRO A 704 1.91 32.92 9.22
CA PRO A 704 1.43 34.05 10.00
C PRO A 704 -0.08 33.92 10.27
N HIS A 705 -0.61 34.75 11.14
CA HIS A 705 -2.03 34.79 11.43
C HIS A 705 -2.81 35.58 10.37
N CYS A 706 -3.52 34.88 9.49
CA CYS A 706 -4.42 35.54 8.57
C CYS A 706 -5.73 35.95 9.26
N VAL A 707 -6.05 37.25 9.27
CA VAL A 707 -7.19 37.85 9.99
C VAL A 707 -8.12 38.61 9.05
N THR A 708 -9.39 38.74 9.43
CA THR A 708 -10.37 39.50 8.62
C THR A 708 -10.19 41.02 8.69
N ALA A 709 -9.56 41.50 9.77
CA ALA A 709 -9.19 42.88 10.06
C ALA A 709 -8.09 42.85 11.14
N PRO A 710 -7.27 43.90 11.31
CA PRO A 710 -6.27 43.96 12.38
C PRO A 710 -6.87 43.66 13.75
N GLY A 711 -6.27 42.73 14.49
CA GLY A 711 -6.79 42.24 15.78
C GLY A 711 -8.10 41.43 15.72
N GLY A 712 -8.64 41.20 14.52
CA GLY A 712 -9.89 40.49 14.27
C GLY A 712 -9.79 38.96 14.36
N PRO A 713 -10.89 38.25 14.03
CA PRO A 713 -10.91 36.79 14.01
C PRO A 713 -10.05 36.21 12.88
N THR A 714 -9.63 34.96 13.06
CA THR A 714 -8.91 34.19 12.03
C THR A 714 -9.78 34.05 10.77
N TYR A 715 -9.23 34.48 9.63
CA TYR A 715 -9.82 34.29 8.30
C TYR A 715 -9.49 32.89 7.76
N ASP A 716 -8.21 32.51 7.78
CA ASP A 716 -7.75 31.22 7.25
C ASP A 716 -7.92 30.10 8.28
N LEU A 717 -9.12 29.50 8.28
CA LEU A 717 -9.49 28.40 9.17
C LEU A 717 -8.80 27.06 8.82
N ASN A 718 -7.90 27.01 7.83
CA ASN A 718 -7.10 25.81 7.60
C ASN A 718 -5.89 25.75 8.54
N THR A 719 -5.53 26.86 9.20
CA THR A 719 -4.51 26.86 10.26
C THR A 719 -5.15 26.61 11.62
N PHE A 720 -4.84 25.47 12.25
CA PHE A 720 -5.40 25.14 13.55
C PHE A 720 -4.52 24.21 14.38
N VAL A 721 -4.80 24.19 15.68
CA VAL A 721 -4.34 23.18 16.64
C VAL A 721 -5.53 22.30 17.02
N LEU A 722 -5.33 20.98 17.06
CA LEU A 722 -6.33 20.03 17.53
C LEU A 722 -6.51 20.15 19.05
N LYS A 723 -7.77 20.20 19.50
CA LYS A 723 -8.09 20.23 20.93
C LYS A 723 -7.72 18.89 21.58
N PRO A 724 -7.39 18.86 22.89
CA PRO A 724 -7.20 17.60 23.61
C PRO A 724 -8.41 16.67 23.44
N GLY A 725 -8.15 15.38 23.15
CA GLY A 725 -9.19 14.39 22.88
C GLY A 725 -9.79 14.44 21.47
N ALA A 726 -9.38 15.38 20.61
CA ALA A 726 -9.88 15.49 19.25
C ALA A 726 -9.57 14.23 18.40
N GLY A 727 -8.51 13.49 18.72
CA GLY A 727 -8.22 12.19 18.10
C GLY A 727 -9.23 11.07 18.41
N THR A 728 -10.13 11.28 19.38
CA THR A 728 -11.23 10.34 19.71
C THR A 728 -12.58 10.79 19.20
N LEU A 729 -12.67 11.98 18.60
CA LEU A 729 -13.91 12.47 18.00
C LEU A 729 -14.25 11.64 16.77
N ASN A 730 -15.53 11.32 16.61
CA ASN A 730 -16.03 10.78 15.36
C ASN A 730 -16.04 11.90 14.31
N TRP A 731 -14.95 11.99 13.54
CA TRP A 731 -14.80 12.94 12.45
C TRP A 731 -15.61 12.58 11.20
N ASN A 732 -16.03 11.31 11.06
CA ASN A 732 -16.75 10.82 9.87
C ASN A 732 -18.06 11.59 9.63
N GLN A 733 -18.72 12.05 10.70
CA GLN A 733 -19.94 12.86 10.58
C GLN A 733 -19.71 14.22 9.90
N TRP A 734 -18.46 14.70 9.87
CA TRP A 734 -18.03 15.96 9.24
C TRP A 734 -17.26 15.74 7.93
N LEU A 735 -17.13 14.49 7.49
CA LEU A 735 -16.57 14.18 6.18
C LEU A 735 -17.60 14.57 5.12
N ARG A 736 -17.20 15.44 4.19
CA ARG A 736 -18.03 15.88 3.06
C ARG A 736 -17.19 15.76 1.80
N ASP A 737 -17.66 14.99 0.84
CA ASP A 737 -16.93 14.71 -0.41
C ASP A 737 -15.53 14.11 -0.18
N GLY A 738 -15.31 13.39 0.93
CA GLY A 738 -14.01 12.81 1.29
C GLY A 738 -13.02 13.80 1.90
N ILE A 739 -13.43 15.03 2.20
CA ILE A 739 -12.61 16.03 2.90
C ILE A 739 -13.24 16.41 4.24
N LEU A 740 -12.41 16.60 5.27
CA LEU A 740 -12.87 16.94 6.60
C LEU A 740 -13.34 18.40 6.65
N GLN A 741 -14.62 18.63 6.98
CA GLN A 741 -15.23 19.95 7.05
C GLN A 741 -16.03 20.14 8.34
N PRO A 742 -15.35 20.22 9.50
CA PRO A 742 -16.02 20.36 10.79
C PRO A 742 -16.47 21.83 11.00
N PRO A 743 -17.50 22.06 11.82
CA PRO A 743 -17.88 23.41 12.22
C PRO A 743 -16.71 24.12 12.90
N ARG A 744 -16.63 25.45 12.74
CA ARG A 744 -15.64 26.26 13.44
C ARG A 744 -15.69 25.98 14.95
N GLY A 745 -14.54 25.63 15.52
CA GLY A 745 -14.34 25.39 16.95
C GLY A 745 -14.56 23.94 17.38
N PHE A 746 -15.13 23.10 16.51
CA PHE A 746 -15.30 21.67 16.79
C PHE A 746 -13.97 20.93 16.65
N GLY A 747 -13.42 20.48 17.77
CA GLY A 747 -12.15 19.74 17.82
C GLY A 747 -10.89 20.54 17.40
N ARG A 748 -11.05 21.80 16.98
CA ARG A 748 -9.99 22.69 16.48
C ARG A 748 -9.97 24.01 17.28
N THR A 749 -8.78 24.53 17.52
CA THR A 749 -8.50 25.87 18.08
C THR A 749 -7.76 26.68 17.03
N TYR A 750 -8.22 27.91 16.78
CA TYR A 750 -7.66 28.80 15.73
C TYR A 750 -6.73 29.87 16.30
N LEU A 751 -6.02 30.57 15.43
CA LEU A 751 -4.94 31.49 15.83
C LEU A 751 -5.43 32.72 16.62
N ASP A 752 -6.67 33.16 16.43
CA ASP A 752 -7.26 34.24 17.23
C ASP A 752 -7.41 33.88 18.72
N GLU A 753 -7.62 32.60 19.03
CA GLU A 753 -7.61 32.07 20.40
C GLU A 753 -6.19 31.87 20.97
N LEU A 754 -5.15 32.01 20.14
CA LEU A 754 -3.75 31.68 20.47
C LEU A 754 -2.81 32.90 20.48
N ARG A 755 -3.34 34.12 20.39
CA ARG A 755 -2.56 35.36 20.50
C ARG A 755 -1.78 35.43 21.83
N GLY A 756 -0.60 36.03 21.78
CA GLY A 756 0.32 36.17 22.92
C GLY A 756 1.00 34.86 23.35
N ARG A 757 0.87 33.78 22.57
CA ARG A 757 1.56 32.49 22.82
C ARG A 757 2.95 32.42 22.19
N GLY A 758 3.35 33.41 21.37
CA GLY A 758 4.58 33.36 20.58
C GLY A 758 4.53 32.26 19.52
N LEU A 759 5.70 31.75 19.13
CA LEU A 759 5.82 30.65 18.16
C LEU A 759 5.24 29.34 18.71
N LEU A 760 4.29 28.73 17.98
CA LEU A 760 3.66 27.47 18.40
C LEU A 760 3.52 26.47 17.26
N ARG A 761 3.58 25.18 17.60
CA ARG A 761 3.36 24.09 16.66
C ARG A 761 1.86 23.98 16.35
N VAL A 762 1.54 23.84 15.07
CA VAL A 762 0.17 23.65 14.58
C VAL A 762 0.01 22.29 13.91
N ASP A 763 -1.21 21.76 13.93
CA ASP A 763 -1.55 20.48 13.29
C ASP A 763 -1.88 20.66 11.80
N SER A 764 -2.20 21.89 11.40
CA SER A 764 -2.49 22.25 10.02
C SER A 764 -2.12 23.70 9.73
N VAL A 765 -1.88 24.02 8.45
CA VAL A 765 -1.58 25.37 7.96
C VAL A 765 -2.55 25.78 6.88
N GLY A 766 -2.67 27.09 6.72
CA GLY A 766 -3.41 27.77 5.69
C GLY A 766 -2.56 28.15 4.49
N GLY A 767 -3.21 28.67 3.46
CA GLY A 767 -2.60 28.97 2.17
C GLY A 767 -2.43 30.45 1.87
N THR A 768 -3.09 31.33 2.64
CA THR A 768 -3.16 32.77 2.31
C THR A 768 -1.82 33.48 2.43
N ALA A 769 -1.02 33.11 3.43
CA ALA A 769 0.39 33.40 3.49
C ALA A 769 1.08 32.20 4.13
N LEU A 770 2.12 31.63 3.52
CA LEU A 770 2.79 30.44 4.06
C LEU A 770 4.26 30.40 3.60
N LEU A 771 5.19 30.39 4.55
CA LEU A 771 6.61 30.23 4.27
C LEU A 771 7.01 28.75 4.41
N VAL A 772 7.71 28.21 3.41
CA VAL A 772 8.18 26.82 3.36
C VAL A 772 9.64 26.81 2.89
N ARG A 773 10.49 26.01 3.54
CA ARG A 773 11.86 25.77 3.04
C ARG A 773 11.78 25.05 1.70
N ALA A 774 12.42 25.60 0.68
CA ALA A 774 12.25 25.16 -0.71
C ALA A 774 12.68 23.70 -0.93
N ASP A 775 13.66 23.20 -0.20
CA ASP A 775 14.08 21.80 -0.29
C ASP A 775 12.96 20.83 0.05
N LEU A 776 12.04 21.20 0.95
CA LEU A 776 10.88 20.35 1.22
C LEU A 776 10.00 20.19 -0.02
N HIS A 777 9.82 21.26 -0.79
CA HIS A 777 9.10 21.21 -2.06
C HIS A 777 9.85 20.37 -3.11
N ARG A 778 11.19 20.46 -3.15
CA ARG A 778 12.03 19.62 -4.02
C ARG A 778 11.99 18.14 -3.61
N ASP A 779 11.85 17.87 -2.32
CA ASP A 779 11.72 16.54 -1.72
C ASP A 779 10.30 15.96 -1.83
N GLY A 780 9.35 16.70 -2.44
CA GLY A 780 8.02 16.22 -2.79
C GLY A 780 6.88 16.79 -1.94
N LEU A 781 7.14 17.66 -0.97
CA LEU A 781 6.08 18.38 -0.24
C LEU A 781 5.29 19.24 -1.22
N ASN A 782 3.98 19.03 -1.32
CA ASN A 782 3.14 19.76 -2.26
C ASN A 782 1.73 19.96 -1.70
N PHE A 783 0.85 20.60 -2.47
CA PHE A 783 -0.57 20.75 -2.13
C PHE A 783 -1.33 19.57 -2.74
N PRO A 784 -1.75 18.55 -1.98
CA PRO A 784 -2.42 17.39 -2.57
C PRO A 784 -3.77 17.81 -3.16
N ALA A 785 -3.96 17.50 -4.44
CA ALA A 785 -5.21 17.78 -5.17
C ALA A 785 -6.31 16.72 -4.90
N PHE A 786 -6.02 15.75 -4.05
CA PHE A 786 -6.89 14.67 -3.59
C PHE A 786 -6.81 14.58 -2.05
N PRO A 787 -7.77 13.90 -1.39
CA PRO A 787 -7.77 13.81 0.06
C PRO A 787 -6.60 12.99 0.63
N TYR A 788 -5.54 13.65 1.08
CA TYR A 788 -4.45 13.05 1.84
C TYR A 788 -4.82 13.00 3.33
N ARG A 789 -5.01 11.79 3.89
CA ARG A 789 -5.58 11.60 5.25
C ARG A 789 -6.90 12.34 5.47
N GLN A 790 -7.78 12.34 4.47
CA GLN A 790 -9.06 13.09 4.47
C GLN A 790 -8.90 14.62 4.52
N LEU A 791 -7.68 15.14 4.31
CA LEU A 791 -7.35 16.56 4.21
C LEU A 791 -6.94 16.88 2.77
N ILE A 792 -7.17 18.09 2.29
CA ILE A 792 -6.86 18.45 0.89
C ILE A 792 -6.17 19.81 0.85
N GLU A 793 -5.36 20.03 -0.19
CA GLU A 793 -4.68 21.31 -0.41
C GLU A 793 -3.79 21.67 0.80
N THR A 794 -4.01 22.78 1.50
CA THR A 794 -3.15 23.27 2.59
C THR A 794 -3.17 22.41 3.85
N GLU A 795 -4.35 21.92 4.27
CA GLU A 795 -4.45 20.95 5.37
C GLU A 795 -3.76 19.62 4.99
N GLY A 796 -3.83 19.23 3.71
CA GLY A 796 -3.14 18.05 3.21
C GLY A 796 -1.62 18.23 3.16
N LEU A 797 -1.13 19.42 2.79
CA LEU A 797 0.29 19.77 2.84
C LEU A 797 0.84 19.62 4.26
N ALA A 798 0.12 20.08 5.28
CA ALA A 798 0.54 19.93 6.68
C ALA A 798 0.63 18.46 7.11
N ALA A 799 -0.32 17.63 6.67
CA ALA A 799 -0.28 16.20 6.92
C ALA A 799 0.89 15.51 6.19
N MET A 800 1.18 15.90 4.95
CA MET A 800 2.36 15.41 4.22
C MET A 800 3.66 15.83 4.92
N ALA A 801 3.76 17.09 5.38
CA ALA A 801 4.90 17.56 6.13
C ALA A 801 5.12 16.73 7.40
N LEU A 802 4.05 16.42 8.14
CA LEU A 802 4.13 15.56 9.33
C LEU A 802 4.67 14.17 9.00
N ASP A 803 4.26 13.58 7.88
CA ASP A 803 4.72 12.27 7.44
C ASP A 803 6.17 12.29 6.92
N MET A 804 6.64 13.45 6.45
CA MET A 804 8.06 13.73 6.19
C MET A 804 8.86 13.98 7.49
N GLY A 805 8.23 13.89 8.67
CA GLY A 805 8.87 14.18 9.95
C GLY A 805 9.08 15.68 10.23
N ILE A 806 8.43 16.55 9.46
CA ILE A 806 8.54 18.01 9.56
C ILE A 806 7.31 18.56 10.27
N ALA A 807 7.53 19.43 11.26
CA ALA A 807 6.44 20.10 11.98
C ALA A 807 6.11 21.45 11.35
N CYS A 808 4.82 21.79 11.31
CA CYS A 808 4.32 23.11 10.96
C CYS A 808 4.22 24.01 12.18
N TRP A 809 4.50 25.30 11.99
CA TRP A 809 4.51 26.30 13.06
C TRP A 809 3.75 27.55 12.67
N ALA A 810 3.16 28.21 13.65
CA ALA A 810 2.43 29.46 13.45
C ALA A 810 2.95 30.57 14.36
N LEU A 811 2.85 31.81 13.87
CA LEU A 811 3.06 33.04 14.63
C LEU A 811 1.71 33.77 14.78
N PRO A 812 0.97 33.55 15.88
CA PRO A 812 -0.37 34.14 16.08
C PRO A 812 -0.39 35.67 16.16
N ASP A 813 0.75 36.28 16.49
CA ASP A 813 0.91 37.72 16.70
C ASP A 813 1.46 38.45 15.46
N VAL A 814 1.79 37.72 14.39
CA VAL A 814 2.18 38.29 13.09
C VAL A 814 0.97 38.23 12.17
N GLU A 815 0.31 39.36 11.95
CA GLU A 815 -0.94 39.42 11.21
C GLU A 815 -0.74 39.67 9.71
N VAL A 816 -1.56 38.99 8.92
CA VAL A 816 -1.80 39.27 7.50
C VAL A 816 -3.30 39.49 7.33
N VAL A 817 -3.72 40.59 6.72
CA VAL A 817 -5.14 40.98 6.65
C VAL A 817 -5.73 40.57 5.31
N HIS A 818 -6.82 39.81 5.37
CA HIS A 818 -7.66 39.47 4.23
C HIS A 818 -9.11 39.89 4.54
N PRO A 819 -9.63 40.99 3.98
CA PRO A 819 -10.95 41.49 4.30
C PRO A 819 -12.04 40.56 3.75
N HIS A 820 -13.15 40.42 4.48
CA HIS A 820 -14.33 39.75 3.94
C HIS A 820 -14.97 40.61 2.85
N HIS A 821 -14.87 40.20 1.59
CA HIS A 821 -15.71 40.76 0.54
C HIS A 821 -17.16 40.29 0.74
N ALA A 822 -18.00 41.14 1.34
CA ALA A 822 -19.44 40.94 1.28
C ALA A 822 -19.88 40.98 -0.19
N ALA A 823 -20.74 40.04 -0.60
CA ALA A 823 -21.34 40.08 -1.93
C ALA A 823 -22.08 41.42 -2.13
N PRO A 824 -22.10 42.00 -3.36
CA PRO A 824 -22.90 43.18 -3.63
C PRO A 824 -24.36 42.84 -3.35
N VAL A 825 -25.01 43.63 -2.49
CA VAL A 825 -26.45 43.56 -2.27
C VAL A 825 -27.11 43.98 -3.58
N PRO A 826 -28.02 43.19 -4.18
CA PRO A 826 -28.77 43.65 -5.34
C PRO A 826 -29.63 44.85 -4.90
N GLU A 827 -29.50 45.98 -5.60
CA GLU A 827 -30.47 47.06 -5.50
C GLU A 827 -31.85 46.50 -5.83
N TYR A 828 -32.73 46.45 -4.83
CA TYR A 828 -34.12 46.08 -5.01
C TYR A 828 -34.83 47.24 -5.71
N VAL A 829 -35.00 47.13 -7.03
CA VAL A 829 -35.92 47.99 -7.77
C VAL A 829 -37.33 47.60 -7.35
N ASP A 830 -37.95 48.44 -6.54
CA ASP A 830 -39.32 48.30 -6.06
C ASP A 830 -40.31 48.37 -7.23
N THR A 831 -40.70 47.18 -7.72
CA THR A 831 -41.79 47.01 -8.70
C THR A 831 -43.12 46.70 -8.01
N THR A 832 -43.36 47.28 -6.83
CA THR A 832 -44.65 47.23 -6.15
C THR A 832 -45.24 48.62 -5.90
N THR A 833 -45.34 49.43 -6.95
CA THR A 833 -46.26 50.59 -6.96
C THR A 833 -47.12 50.62 -8.23
N THR A 834 -47.85 49.54 -8.55
CA THR A 834 -48.95 49.64 -9.54
C THR A 834 -50.05 48.57 -9.46
N ALA A 835 -50.26 47.89 -8.33
CA ALA A 835 -51.35 46.90 -8.25
C ALA A 835 -51.90 46.65 -6.83
N ALA A 836 -52.24 47.69 -6.07
CA ALA A 836 -53.12 47.55 -4.90
C ALA A 836 -53.77 48.88 -4.48
N ARG A 837 -54.39 49.58 -5.43
CA ARG A 837 -55.38 50.63 -5.15
C ARG A 837 -56.78 50.07 -5.45
N ALA A 838 -57.20 49.03 -4.72
CA ALA A 838 -58.59 48.59 -4.64
C ALA A 838 -58.74 47.43 -3.64
N ALA A 839 -58.83 47.73 -2.34
CA ALA A 839 -59.63 46.98 -1.35
C ALA A 839 -59.38 47.56 0.06
N THR A 840 -59.96 48.74 0.27
CA THR A 840 -60.77 49.11 1.43
C THR A 840 -60.52 48.41 2.77
N ALA A 841 -60.04 49.24 3.72
CA ALA A 841 -60.55 49.44 5.08
C ALA A 841 -60.96 48.22 5.92
N VAL A 842 -60.35 48.10 7.10
CA VAL A 842 -61.01 48.13 8.43
C VAL A 842 -59.92 48.07 9.52
N THR A 843 -59.78 49.18 10.25
CA THR A 843 -59.72 49.29 11.73
C THR A 843 -58.99 48.15 12.47
N THR A 844 -57.97 48.38 13.31
CA THR A 844 -58.10 49.15 14.57
C THR A 844 -56.70 49.42 15.16
N THR A 845 -56.41 50.71 15.35
CA THR A 845 -55.42 51.32 16.25
C THR A 845 -55.58 50.81 17.69
N VAL A 846 -54.58 50.79 18.57
CA VAL A 846 -54.23 51.92 19.45
C VAL A 846 -53.11 51.41 20.40
N THR A 847 -51.85 51.84 20.23
CA THR A 847 -51.11 52.89 21.00
C THR A 847 -50.42 52.38 22.28
N HIS A 848 -49.39 52.98 22.89
CA HIS A 848 -48.82 54.34 22.82
C HIS A 848 -47.41 54.35 23.47
N LYS A 849 -46.54 55.22 22.91
CA LYS A 849 -45.55 56.12 23.55
C LYS A 849 -44.36 55.52 24.30
N GLU A 850 -43.15 56.05 24.17
CA GLU A 850 -42.70 57.37 23.68
C GLU A 850 -41.34 57.28 23.00
#